data_AF-A0A1V8M2I8-F1
#
_entry.id   AF-A0A1V8M2I8-F1
#
_cell.length_a   1.000
_cell.length_b   1.000
_cell.length_c   1.000
_cell.angle_alpha   90.00
_cell.angle_beta   90.00
_cell.angle_gamma   90.00
#
_symmetry.space_group_name_H-M   'P 1'
#
loop_
_entity.id
_entity.type
_entity.pdbx_description
1 polymer ?
#
loop_
_entity_poly.entity_id
_entity_poly.type
_entity_poly.pdbx_seq_one_letter_code
_entity_poly.pdbx_strand_id
1 'polypeptide(L)'
;MNNQAESFKPLILGISGYHYADLHKPEKLSELLKEFEHSLKTVDSVLYTEFINYRNSQGKDMSAVQISELLIRMAPLVGSFIAKLFNIEKSRIKQINRIQHEFDHIFVYRNEIISKLNKHFKLESITSWDIQKLQLQLEALLTGTGRSDLLLQDPEMAISELGSELWQVSNDRPENQRNADGLQSKALLIKNQLSKNQQIRSLLTEQLAIPNSVDFIESLLNIVRRWSFAAQHIPKLQVQVVDWVSFKTPTKKDFNNLVEHVIHVENQYPVWAAHKNHLRRRDGFTLTDKRFNQRQVLYEVDHCIYCHDRDTDSCSKGMTNKKDSSFKVNPLGVTITGCPLEEKISEMHILKRQGDNIGALAIIMLDNPMCPGTGHRICNDCMKGCIYQKTEPVDIPQIETNVLTDVLFMPWGFEIYSLLSRWNPLNIKQPHALPYNGKNILVAGMGPSGYTLSHYLLNEGFAVVGIDGLKVEPLPIALTGDNETAPLPIRDFNTLYDDLDKRVMLGFGGVAEYGITVRWDKNFLKVIYLNLLRNQAFRCYGGVRFGGTLTINEAWDLGFDHIAIASGAGKPTVIDIRNNLIRGIRKASDFLMALQLSGAAKESSLANLQVRLPAGVIGGGLTAIDTATELLAYYPVQVSKILHRYNKLLDVYGEETVRQAYDEEELQILDEFLAHGRIIQKERDRAKLANEAPYFLPLLQEWGGVTLFYRKGITDSPAYRQNHEEIYQALAEGIQLAEGMSPAEAIADQYGHLQTMTFERLENRDGKWQKLTDLQINLRSLFIAAGTSPNTIYESEHPDSFEMDGKFYQRYEPEGKTDQPDLVAQHDNLIPKVGKPAPLTSYHRNGKFISFYGDNHPVYAGNVVKAMASAKDGYPYIVNLFKKHLSTLDPAMQVRRNKKLHIIQQHLDNAFNAQIVAVNRLTPTIIEVVVRAPLAARKFCPGQFYRVQNYETFAPAKEGTILAAEGIALTGASVDRDKGLISLITLEMGSSTRLCATWKTGDPIVVMGVTGAATDIPSGQTVLLLGGGLGNAVLFSIGKAMRAAGNQVIYFAAYRNSSDVFKVKDIEAASDIVIWAVDKQPENDAIPLTRPQDKSFIGNIIEAMLAYARGELGATSIHIDDADHLIVIGSDRMMAAVKEARHGVLAPYLKKHHKAIGSINSPMQCMMKGVCAQCLCKHIDPETGEEYFVYSCYNQDQELDRVDFNNLHDRLRQNSVQEKLSSLWLQHLIDDIE
;
A
#
# COMPACT_ATOMS: atom_id res chain seq x y z
N MET A 1 0.56 -0.23 -31.64
CA MET A 1 -0.13 0.95 -32.22
C MET A 1 -1.36 0.63 -33.10
N ASN A 2 -1.83 -0.63 -33.25
CA ASN A 2 -3.05 -0.92 -34.04
C ASN A 2 -4.37 -1.02 -33.23
N ASN A 3 -4.37 -0.79 -31.92
CA ASN A 3 -5.60 -0.84 -31.08
C ASN A 3 -6.19 0.54 -30.72
N GLN A 4 -5.61 1.65 -31.15
CA GLN A 4 -6.13 2.99 -30.84
C GLN A 4 -7.28 3.44 -31.75
N ALA A 5 -7.57 2.74 -32.86
CA ALA A 5 -8.61 3.15 -33.81
C ALA A 5 -10.03 2.72 -33.40
N GLU A 6 -10.21 1.71 -32.54
CA GLU A 6 -11.54 1.33 -32.03
C GLU A 6 -11.97 2.10 -30.76
N SER A 7 -11.07 2.87 -30.13
CA SER A 7 -11.30 3.51 -28.82
C SER A 7 -12.13 4.80 -28.84
N PHE A 8 -12.66 5.21 -29.99
CA PHE A 8 -13.35 6.50 -30.16
C PHE A 8 -14.83 6.39 -30.56
N LYS A 9 -15.50 5.25 -30.31
CA LYS A 9 -16.97 5.23 -30.36
C LYS A 9 -17.52 5.84 -29.07
N PRO A 10 -18.30 6.94 -29.13
CA PRO A 10 -18.97 7.47 -27.94
C PRO A 10 -19.87 6.39 -27.34
N LEU A 11 -19.83 6.23 -26.01
CA LEU A 11 -20.72 5.32 -25.29
C LEU A 11 -22.16 5.83 -25.43
N ILE A 12 -22.96 5.10 -26.22
CA ILE A 12 -24.40 5.30 -26.32
C ILE A 12 -25.05 4.47 -25.23
N LEU A 13 -25.80 5.13 -24.35
CA LEU A 13 -26.54 4.48 -23.27
C LEU A 13 -27.81 3.83 -23.83
N GLY A 14 -28.22 2.68 -23.28
CA GLY A 14 -29.42 1.94 -23.70
C GLY A 14 -30.73 2.49 -23.15
N ILE A 15 -30.69 3.57 -22.36
CA ILE A 15 -31.86 4.31 -21.88
C ILE A 15 -31.93 5.65 -22.60
N SER A 16 -33.06 5.91 -23.28
CA SER A 16 -33.27 7.13 -24.04
C SER A 16 -33.22 8.39 -23.16
N GLY A 17 -32.63 9.47 -23.68
CA GLY A 17 -32.59 10.76 -22.99
C GLY A 17 -31.39 10.95 -22.04
N TYR A 18 -30.52 9.95 -21.92
CA TYR A 18 -29.28 10.03 -21.14
C TYR A 18 -28.05 9.97 -22.04
N HIS A 19 -27.07 10.83 -21.76
CA HIS A 19 -25.71 10.73 -22.31
C HIS A 19 -24.75 10.29 -21.21
N TYR A 20 -23.58 9.75 -21.58
CA TYR A 20 -22.59 9.31 -20.59
C TYR A 20 -22.21 10.40 -19.58
N ALA A 21 -22.04 11.65 -20.03
CA ALA A 21 -21.73 12.79 -19.16
C ALA A 21 -22.82 13.06 -18.10
N ASP A 22 -24.07 12.65 -18.35
CA ASP A 22 -25.16 12.82 -17.39
C ASP A 22 -25.00 11.87 -16.19
N LEU A 23 -24.30 10.74 -16.34
CA LEU A 23 -23.98 9.84 -15.22
C LEU A 23 -22.99 10.44 -14.21
N HIS A 24 -22.43 11.63 -14.49
CA HIS A 24 -21.55 12.38 -13.60
C HIS A 24 -22.26 13.53 -12.86
N LYS A 25 -23.54 13.77 -13.14
CA LYS A 25 -24.31 14.88 -12.58
C LYS A 25 -25.31 14.40 -11.52
N PRO A 26 -25.23 14.88 -10.26
CA PRO A 26 -26.14 14.48 -9.18
C PRO A 26 -27.64 14.58 -9.53
N GLU A 27 -28.06 15.66 -10.20
CA GLU A 27 -29.45 15.86 -10.61
C GLU A 27 -29.94 14.79 -11.59
N LYS A 28 -29.05 14.32 -12.48
CA LYS A 28 -29.35 13.27 -13.46
C LYS A 28 -29.33 11.87 -12.84
N LEU A 29 -28.54 11.64 -11.80
CA LEU A 29 -28.60 10.41 -11.02
C LEU A 29 -29.94 10.27 -10.27
N SER A 30 -30.49 11.40 -9.81
CA SER A 30 -31.85 11.44 -9.23
C SER A 30 -32.94 11.12 -10.24
N GLU A 31 -32.84 11.65 -11.47
CA GLU A 31 -33.73 11.28 -12.57
C GLU A 31 -33.59 9.79 -12.93
N LEU A 32 -32.36 9.27 -12.97
CA LEU A 32 -32.09 7.86 -13.28
C LEU A 32 -32.69 6.92 -12.22
N LEU A 33 -32.68 7.33 -10.94
CA LEU A 33 -33.34 6.57 -9.88
C LEU A 33 -34.86 6.48 -10.10
N LYS A 34 -35.50 7.58 -10.53
CA LYS A 34 -36.94 7.57 -10.87
C LYS A 34 -37.24 6.68 -12.08
N GLU A 35 -36.35 6.67 -13.07
CA GLU A 35 -36.46 5.79 -14.23
C GLU A 35 -36.33 4.31 -13.82
N PHE A 36 -35.41 3.98 -12.91
CA PHE A 36 -35.32 2.65 -12.33
C PHE A 36 -36.60 2.26 -11.58
N GLU A 37 -37.15 3.15 -10.76
CA GLU A 37 -38.42 2.92 -10.05
C GLU A 37 -39.59 2.69 -11.00
N HIS A 38 -39.65 3.44 -12.10
CA HIS A 38 -40.66 3.26 -13.14
C HIS A 38 -40.52 1.91 -13.84
N SER A 39 -39.28 1.52 -14.18
CA SER A 39 -38.96 0.21 -14.74
C SER A 39 -39.34 -0.91 -13.77
N LEU A 40 -39.02 -0.77 -12.48
CA LEU A 40 -39.34 -1.74 -11.44
C LEU A 40 -40.85 -1.93 -11.30
N LYS A 41 -41.61 -0.83 -11.24
CA LYS A 41 -43.08 -0.88 -11.17
C LYS A 41 -43.71 -1.58 -12.38
N THR A 42 -43.10 -1.44 -13.55
CA THR A 42 -43.55 -2.06 -14.79
C THR A 42 -43.24 -3.55 -14.82
N VAL A 43 -42.07 -3.96 -14.33
CA VAL A 43 -41.63 -5.37 -14.31
C VAL A 43 -42.31 -6.16 -13.19
N ASP A 44 -42.36 -5.61 -11.98
CA ASP A 44 -42.97 -6.24 -10.81
C ASP A 44 -43.57 -5.18 -9.87
N SER A 45 -44.86 -4.89 -10.05
CA SER A 45 -45.59 -3.90 -9.26
C SER A 45 -45.75 -4.26 -7.76
N VAL A 46 -45.69 -5.55 -7.42
CA VAL A 46 -45.81 -6.02 -6.04
C VAL A 46 -44.49 -5.78 -5.32
N LEU A 47 -43.39 -6.23 -5.91
CA LEU A 47 -42.04 -6.00 -5.37
C LEU A 47 -41.69 -4.51 -5.31
N TYR A 48 -42.14 -3.71 -6.29
CA TYR A 48 -42.04 -2.25 -6.23
C TYR A 48 -42.68 -1.71 -4.94
N THR A 49 -43.91 -2.12 -4.63
CA THR A 49 -44.65 -1.62 -3.46
C THR A 49 -43.94 -2.03 -2.16
N GLU A 50 -43.47 -3.27 -2.08
CA GLU A 50 -42.69 -3.79 -0.96
C GLU A 50 -41.39 -2.98 -0.75
N PHE A 51 -40.65 -2.73 -1.83
CA PHE A 51 -39.39 -1.97 -1.81
C PHE A 51 -39.59 -0.50 -1.42
N ILE A 52 -40.63 0.16 -1.92
CA ILE A 52 -40.95 1.54 -1.54
C ILE A 52 -41.33 1.63 -0.06
N ASN A 53 -42.07 0.65 0.46
CA ASN A 53 -42.37 0.59 1.90
C ASN A 53 -41.10 0.41 2.75
N TYR A 54 -40.19 -0.48 2.34
CA TYR A 54 -38.88 -0.64 2.97
C TYR A 54 -38.08 0.67 3.00
N ARG A 55 -38.04 1.39 1.86
CA ARG A 55 -37.34 2.67 1.78
C ARG A 55 -38.00 3.75 2.65
N ASN A 56 -39.32 3.83 2.67
CA ASN A 56 -40.05 4.83 3.44
C ASN A 56 -39.94 4.58 4.96
N SER A 57 -39.97 3.32 5.40
CA SER A 57 -39.78 2.96 6.82
C SER A 57 -38.32 2.98 7.27
N GLN A 58 -37.38 3.13 6.32
CA GLN A 58 -35.94 2.99 6.54
C GLN A 58 -35.58 1.63 7.17
N GLY A 59 -36.34 0.59 6.83
CA GLY A 59 -36.20 -0.76 7.37
C GLY A 59 -36.59 -0.94 8.84
N LYS A 60 -37.10 0.08 9.54
CA LYS A 60 -37.42 0.01 10.98
C LYS A 60 -38.53 -0.99 11.31
N ASP A 61 -39.44 -1.23 10.36
CA ASP A 61 -40.61 -2.09 10.53
C ASP A 61 -40.39 -3.51 9.96
N MET A 62 -39.15 -3.86 9.61
CA MET A 62 -38.80 -5.15 8.99
C MET A 62 -37.72 -5.87 9.80
N SER A 63 -37.81 -7.19 9.88
CA SER A 63 -36.75 -8.01 10.46
C SER A 63 -35.52 -8.05 9.53
N ALA A 64 -34.34 -8.38 10.07
CA ALA A 64 -33.13 -8.55 9.28
C ALA A 64 -33.34 -9.56 8.12
N VAL A 65 -34.05 -10.67 8.38
CA VAL A 65 -34.37 -11.69 7.37
C VAL A 65 -35.23 -11.11 6.26
N GLN A 66 -36.30 -10.37 6.58
CA GLN A 66 -37.18 -9.75 5.58
C GLN A 66 -36.42 -8.74 4.71
N ILE A 67 -35.51 -7.97 5.32
CA ILE A 67 -34.67 -7.02 4.58
C ILE A 67 -33.75 -7.78 3.61
N SER A 68 -33.09 -8.84 4.07
CA SER A 68 -32.19 -9.61 3.22
C SER A 68 -32.91 -10.31 2.07
N GLU A 69 -34.08 -10.92 2.32
CA GLU A 69 -34.91 -11.53 1.27
C GLU A 69 -35.34 -10.51 0.20
N LEU A 70 -35.77 -9.32 0.64
CA LEU A 70 -36.12 -8.23 -0.26
C LEU A 70 -34.92 -7.78 -1.11
N LEU A 71 -33.75 -7.60 -0.48
CA LEU A 71 -32.53 -7.19 -1.18
C LEU A 71 -32.07 -8.23 -2.22
N ILE A 72 -32.15 -9.52 -1.91
CA ILE A 72 -31.83 -10.62 -2.84
C ILE A 72 -32.77 -10.59 -4.05
N ARG A 73 -34.06 -10.30 -3.87
CA ARG A 73 -35.03 -10.19 -4.97
C ARG A 73 -34.81 -8.92 -5.80
N MET A 74 -34.38 -7.83 -5.17
CA MET A 74 -34.19 -6.53 -5.82
C MET A 74 -32.88 -6.41 -6.60
N ALA A 75 -31.79 -7.01 -6.12
CA ALA A 75 -30.46 -6.88 -6.72
C ALA A 75 -30.40 -7.35 -8.20
N PRO A 76 -31.07 -8.44 -8.61
CA PRO A 76 -31.12 -8.83 -10.02
C PRO A 76 -31.82 -7.85 -10.95
N LEU A 77 -32.75 -7.05 -10.42
CA LEU A 77 -33.43 -6.00 -11.17
C LEU A 77 -32.52 -4.79 -11.37
N VAL A 78 -31.70 -4.45 -10.36
CA VAL A 78 -30.63 -3.45 -10.51
C VAL A 78 -29.60 -3.92 -11.54
N GLY A 79 -29.14 -5.18 -11.45
CA GLY A 79 -28.22 -5.77 -12.42
C GLY A 79 -28.77 -5.76 -13.86
N SER A 80 -30.06 -6.05 -14.04
CA SER A 80 -30.73 -6.01 -15.34
C SER A 80 -30.86 -4.57 -15.88
N PHE A 81 -31.20 -3.61 -15.02
CA PHE A 81 -31.28 -2.20 -15.39
C PHE A 81 -29.93 -1.63 -15.82
N ILE A 82 -28.87 -1.91 -15.06
CA ILE A 82 -27.49 -1.53 -15.42
C ILE A 82 -27.06 -2.18 -16.72
N ALA A 83 -27.34 -3.48 -16.90
CA ALA A 83 -26.98 -4.17 -18.12
C ALA A 83 -27.64 -3.54 -19.35
N LYS A 84 -28.91 -3.12 -19.23
CA LYS A 84 -29.61 -2.34 -20.25
C LYS A 84 -29.00 -0.96 -20.46
N LEU A 85 -28.69 -0.24 -19.38
CA LEU A 85 -28.09 1.10 -19.45
C LEU A 85 -26.77 1.12 -20.24
N PHE A 86 -25.92 0.10 -20.08
CA PHE A 86 -24.63 -0.01 -20.76
C PHE A 86 -24.64 -0.89 -22.02
N ASN A 87 -25.79 -1.41 -22.44
CA ASN A 87 -25.94 -2.33 -23.58
C ASN A 87 -25.08 -3.61 -23.47
N ILE A 88 -25.07 -4.25 -22.30
CA ILE A 88 -24.26 -5.45 -21.98
C ILE A 88 -25.11 -6.67 -21.55
N GLU A 89 -26.40 -6.68 -21.86
CA GLU A 89 -27.33 -7.77 -21.46
C GLU A 89 -26.85 -9.14 -21.95
N LYS A 90 -26.31 -9.22 -23.17
CA LYS A 90 -25.72 -10.46 -23.71
C LYS A 90 -24.53 -10.95 -22.89
N SER A 91 -23.64 -10.04 -22.48
CA SER A 91 -22.48 -10.37 -21.65
C SER A 91 -22.91 -10.86 -20.27
N ARG A 92 -23.90 -10.19 -19.66
CA ARG A 92 -24.47 -10.60 -18.37
C ARG A 92 -25.14 -11.97 -18.45
N ILE A 93 -26.00 -12.21 -19.44
CA ILE A 93 -26.67 -13.52 -19.62
C ILE A 93 -25.65 -14.63 -19.84
N LYS A 94 -24.61 -14.40 -20.65
CA LYS A 94 -23.54 -15.38 -20.86
C LYS A 94 -22.84 -15.75 -19.55
N GLN A 95 -22.58 -14.77 -18.68
CA GLN A 95 -21.96 -15.01 -17.38
C GLN A 95 -22.88 -15.77 -16.43
N ILE A 96 -24.16 -15.38 -16.35
CA ILE A 96 -25.18 -16.08 -15.56
C ILE A 96 -25.25 -17.54 -15.98
N ASN A 97 -25.42 -17.81 -17.28
CA ASN A 97 -25.54 -19.18 -17.80
C ASN A 97 -24.28 -20.01 -17.52
N ARG A 98 -23.09 -19.42 -17.61
CA ARG A 98 -21.83 -20.11 -17.31
C ARG A 98 -21.74 -20.51 -15.84
N ILE A 99 -22.13 -19.64 -14.92
CA ILE A 99 -22.12 -19.94 -13.48
C ILE A 99 -23.21 -20.95 -13.13
N GLN A 100 -24.42 -20.81 -13.68
CA GLN A 100 -25.50 -21.78 -13.48
C GLN A 100 -25.11 -23.17 -13.96
N HIS A 101 -24.47 -23.28 -15.13
CA HIS A 101 -24.00 -24.55 -15.66
C HIS A 101 -23.05 -25.28 -14.69
N GLU A 102 -22.16 -24.57 -14.00
CA GLU A 102 -21.31 -25.16 -12.94
C GLU A 102 -22.16 -25.65 -11.74
N PHE A 103 -23.17 -24.89 -11.30
CA PHE A 103 -24.07 -25.32 -10.22
C PHE A 103 -24.97 -26.49 -10.58
N ASP A 104 -25.54 -26.49 -11.78
CA ASP A 104 -26.45 -27.52 -12.28
C ASP A 104 -25.75 -28.87 -12.47
N HIS A 105 -24.42 -28.87 -12.68
CA HIS A 105 -23.65 -30.07 -12.96
C HIS A 105 -22.59 -30.40 -11.92
N ILE A 106 -21.53 -29.58 -11.77
CA ILE A 106 -20.41 -29.85 -10.83
C ILE A 106 -20.93 -29.97 -9.40
N PHE A 107 -21.70 -28.98 -8.94
CA PHE A 107 -22.13 -28.92 -7.54
C PHE A 107 -23.32 -29.84 -7.24
N VAL A 108 -24.18 -30.14 -8.23
CA VAL A 108 -25.14 -31.26 -8.12
C VAL A 108 -24.40 -32.59 -8.01
N TYR A 109 -23.44 -32.88 -8.88
CA TYR A 109 -22.65 -34.11 -8.82
C TYR A 109 -21.93 -34.27 -7.47
N ARG A 110 -21.30 -33.20 -6.98
CA ARG A 110 -20.70 -33.14 -5.64
C ARG A 110 -21.71 -33.46 -4.53
N ASN A 111 -22.80 -32.72 -4.45
CA ASN A 111 -23.68 -32.72 -3.28
C ASN A 111 -24.63 -33.92 -3.29
N GLU A 112 -25.08 -34.35 -4.47
CA GLU A 112 -26.10 -35.37 -4.61
C GLU A 112 -25.55 -36.76 -4.93
N ILE A 113 -24.37 -36.84 -5.54
CA ILE A 113 -23.72 -38.11 -5.88
C ILE A 113 -22.55 -38.35 -4.94
N ILE A 114 -21.49 -37.54 -5.03
CA ILE A 114 -20.21 -37.75 -4.31
C ILE A 114 -20.41 -37.84 -2.80
N SER A 115 -21.12 -36.87 -2.21
CA SER A 115 -21.32 -36.81 -0.74
C SER A 115 -22.06 -38.03 -0.18
N LYS A 116 -22.82 -38.74 -1.02
CA LYS A 116 -23.68 -39.87 -0.62
C LYS A 116 -23.07 -41.25 -0.93
N LEU A 117 -21.93 -41.32 -1.62
CA LEU A 117 -21.32 -42.58 -2.05
C LEU A 117 -20.98 -43.52 -0.89
N ASN A 118 -20.38 -43.01 0.18
CA ASN A 118 -20.03 -43.81 1.37
C ASN A 118 -21.26 -44.44 2.03
N LYS A 119 -22.42 -43.75 1.97
CA LYS A 119 -23.69 -44.31 2.45
C LYS A 119 -24.23 -45.36 1.48
N HIS A 120 -24.12 -45.12 0.18
CA HIS A 120 -24.63 -45.99 -0.87
C HIS A 120 -23.89 -47.33 -0.94
N PHE A 121 -22.57 -47.33 -0.85
CA PHE A 121 -21.73 -48.54 -0.95
C PHE A 121 -21.25 -49.09 0.41
N LYS A 122 -21.91 -48.71 1.52
CA LYS A 122 -21.50 -49.10 2.87
C LYS A 122 -21.32 -50.61 3.08
N LEU A 123 -22.06 -51.44 2.35
CA LEU A 123 -22.08 -52.90 2.47
C LEU A 123 -21.30 -53.61 1.35
N GLU A 124 -20.69 -52.88 0.41
CA GLU A 124 -19.95 -53.43 -0.72
C GLU A 124 -18.44 -53.30 -0.53
N SER A 125 -17.68 -54.30 -0.97
CA SER A 125 -16.21 -54.24 -0.99
C SER A 125 -15.69 -53.93 -2.38
N ILE A 126 -14.98 -52.81 -2.52
CA ILE A 126 -14.39 -52.37 -3.78
C ILE A 126 -13.38 -53.35 -4.37
N THR A 127 -12.76 -54.20 -3.55
CA THR A 127 -11.79 -55.22 -3.99
C THR A 127 -12.39 -56.27 -4.93
N SER A 128 -13.73 -56.39 -4.95
CA SER A 128 -14.46 -57.32 -5.81
C SER A 128 -14.86 -56.72 -7.17
N TRP A 129 -14.60 -55.43 -7.40
CA TRP A 129 -15.03 -54.72 -8.61
C TRP A 129 -13.99 -54.80 -9.72
N ASP A 130 -14.45 -55.03 -10.95
CA ASP A 130 -13.61 -54.92 -12.15
C ASP A 130 -13.47 -53.43 -12.55
N ILE A 131 -12.41 -52.80 -12.05
CA ILE A 131 -12.15 -51.37 -12.25
C ILE A 131 -11.85 -51.05 -13.72
N GLN A 132 -11.24 -51.97 -14.46
CA GLN A 132 -10.94 -51.76 -15.87
C GLN A 132 -12.23 -51.79 -16.71
N LYS A 133 -13.11 -52.77 -16.47
CA LYS A 133 -14.44 -52.81 -17.10
C LYS A 133 -15.25 -51.55 -16.74
N LEU A 134 -15.24 -51.14 -15.46
CA LEU A 134 -15.96 -49.97 -14.99
C LEU A 134 -15.49 -48.67 -15.67
N GLN A 135 -14.18 -48.49 -15.84
CA GLN A 135 -13.62 -47.34 -16.55
C GLN A 135 -14.04 -47.32 -18.01
N LEU A 136 -13.94 -48.47 -18.71
CA LEU A 136 -14.39 -48.59 -20.11
C LEU A 136 -15.89 -48.32 -20.25
N GLN A 137 -16.70 -48.74 -19.27
CA GLN A 137 -18.13 -48.46 -19.24
C GLN A 137 -18.43 -46.97 -19.06
N LEU A 138 -17.72 -46.27 -18.18
CA LEU A 138 -17.87 -44.82 -18.03
C LEU A 138 -17.45 -44.07 -19.30
N GLU A 139 -16.31 -44.41 -19.89
CA GLU A 139 -15.83 -43.82 -21.15
C GLU A 139 -16.83 -44.06 -22.30
N ALA A 140 -17.43 -45.26 -22.35
CA ALA A 140 -18.50 -45.59 -23.29
C ALA A 140 -19.77 -44.76 -23.06
N LEU A 141 -20.16 -44.48 -21.82
CA LEU A 141 -21.30 -43.61 -21.51
C LEU A 141 -21.03 -42.16 -21.92
N LEU A 142 -19.86 -41.62 -21.60
CA LEU A 142 -19.47 -40.27 -21.97
C LEU A 142 -19.44 -40.11 -23.50
N THR A 143 -18.83 -41.06 -24.20
CA THR A 143 -18.77 -41.06 -25.67
C THR A 143 -20.15 -41.22 -26.28
N GLY A 144 -20.95 -42.18 -25.78
CA GLY A 144 -22.26 -42.49 -26.31
C GLY A 144 -23.30 -41.38 -26.08
N THR A 145 -23.09 -40.53 -25.09
CA THR A 145 -23.92 -39.34 -24.82
C THR A 145 -23.36 -38.05 -25.43
N GLY A 146 -22.30 -38.13 -26.26
CA GLY A 146 -21.77 -37.00 -27.02
C GLY A 146 -20.78 -36.10 -26.27
N ARG A 147 -20.18 -36.58 -25.18
CA ARG A 147 -19.27 -35.80 -24.30
C ARG A 147 -17.79 -36.05 -24.54
N SER A 148 -17.41 -36.67 -25.65
CA SER A 148 -16.00 -36.99 -25.94
C SER A 148 -15.11 -35.76 -25.99
N ASP A 149 -15.55 -34.67 -26.64
CA ASP A 149 -14.76 -33.44 -26.73
C ASP A 149 -14.64 -32.73 -25.38
N LEU A 150 -15.73 -32.73 -24.60
CA LEU A 150 -15.73 -32.16 -23.25
C LEU A 150 -14.83 -32.95 -22.29
N LEU A 151 -14.83 -34.29 -22.38
CA LEU A 151 -13.94 -35.14 -21.58
C LEU A 151 -12.46 -34.84 -21.83
N LEU A 152 -12.08 -34.46 -23.05
CA LEU A 152 -10.69 -34.10 -23.37
C LEU A 152 -10.30 -32.72 -22.83
N GLN A 153 -11.26 -31.79 -22.71
CA GLN A 153 -11.01 -30.41 -22.31
C GLN A 153 -11.18 -30.21 -20.79
N ASP A 154 -12.23 -30.80 -20.22
CA ASP A 154 -12.65 -30.66 -18.83
C ASP A 154 -13.30 -31.98 -18.35
N PRO A 155 -12.47 -32.98 -17.97
CA PRO A 155 -12.95 -34.27 -17.51
C PRO A 155 -13.92 -34.18 -16.32
N GLU A 156 -13.68 -33.22 -15.42
CA GLU A 156 -14.52 -32.98 -14.25
C GLU A 156 -15.93 -32.57 -14.68
N MET A 157 -16.04 -31.59 -15.59
CA MET A 157 -17.33 -31.17 -16.13
C MET A 157 -18.02 -32.30 -16.89
N ALA A 158 -17.31 -33.02 -17.76
CA ALA A 158 -17.89 -34.10 -18.56
C ALA A 158 -18.58 -35.18 -17.70
N ILE A 159 -17.89 -35.63 -16.64
CA ILE A 159 -18.42 -36.65 -15.73
C ILE A 159 -19.52 -36.09 -14.83
N SER A 160 -19.36 -34.86 -14.35
CA SER A 160 -20.38 -34.22 -13.51
C SER A 160 -21.67 -33.95 -14.28
N GLU A 161 -21.59 -33.53 -15.54
CA GLU A 161 -22.74 -33.32 -16.42
C GLU A 161 -23.49 -34.63 -16.66
N LEU A 162 -22.78 -35.71 -17.04
CA LEU A 162 -23.38 -37.03 -17.18
C LEU A 162 -24.02 -37.51 -15.87
N GLY A 163 -23.31 -37.39 -14.74
CA GLY A 163 -23.79 -37.84 -13.44
C GLY A 163 -25.02 -37.07 -12.97
N SER A 164 -24.97 -35.73 -13.02
CA SER A 164 -26.08 -34.85 -12.61
C SER A 164 -27.32 -35.06 -13.47
N GLU A 165 -27.20 -35.18 -14.79
CA GLU A 165 -28.32 -35.48 -15.68
C GLU A 165 -28.97 -36.83 -15.35
N LEU A 166 -28.17 -37.90 -15.22
CA LEU A 166 -28.68 -39.22 -14.86
C LEU A 166 -29.35 -39.21 -13.47
N TRP A 167 -28.81 -38.45 -12.53
CA TRP A 167 -29.40 -38.29 -11.19
C TRP A 167 -30.73 -37.54 -11.23
N GLN A 168 -30.81 -36.43 -11.97
CA GLN A 168 -32.05 -35.67 -12.16
C GLN A 168 -33.13 -36.58 -12.78
N VAL A 169 -32.77 -37.32 -13.83
CA VAL A 169 -33.68 -38.27 -14.50
C VAL A 169 -34.09 -39.41 -13.54
N SER A 170 -33.20 -39.95 -12.70
CA SER A 170 -33.54 -41.00 -11.72
C SER A 170 -34.49 -40.50 -10.62
N ASN A 171 -34.42 -39.21 -10.26
CA ASN A 171 -35.26 -38.60 -9.22
C ASN A 171 -36.62 -38.09 -9.71
N ASP A 172 -36.83 -37.95 -11.02
CA ASP A 172 -38.15 -37.66 -11.64
C ASP A 172 -39.10 -38.89 -11.54
N ARG A 173 -39.40 -39.36 -10.31
CA ARG A 173 -40.20 -40.57 -10.07
C ARG A 173 -41.72 -40.38 -10.27
N PRO A 174 -42.48 -41.44 -10.63
CA PRO A 174 -43.89 -41.36 -11.06
C PRO A 174 -44.94 -41.12 -9.96
N GLU A 175 -44.57 -40.71 -8.74
CA GLU A 175 -45.55 -40.38 -7.70
C GLU A 175 -46.22 -39.01 -7.93
N ASN A 176 -45.63 -38.18 -8.81
CA ASN A 176 -46.26 -36.99 -9.40
C ASN A 176 -46.75 -37.32 -10.82
N GLN A 177 -48.03 -37.64 -10.99
CA GLN A 177 -48.66 -38.10 -12.25
C GLN A 177 -48.50 -37.17 -13.48
N ARG A 178 -47.84 -36.00 -13.37
CA ARG A 178 -47.65 -35.05 -14.48
C ARG A 178 -46.35 -35.26 -15.30
N ASN A 179 -45.38 -36.07 -14.85
CA ASN A 179 -44.03 -36.16 -15.47
C ASN A 179 -43.60 -37.54 -16.00
N ALA A 180 -44.44 -38.58 -15.95
CA ALA A 180 -44.07 -39.93 -16.38
C ALA A 180 -43.65 -40.02 -17.87
N ASP A 181 -44.31 -39.26 -18.74
CA ASP A 181 -43.99 -39.20 -20.18
C ASP A 181 -42.59 -38.60 -20.47
N GLY A 182 -42.12 -37.69 -19.60
CA GLY A 182 -40.83 -37.02 -19.73
C GLY A 182 -39.65 -37.94 -19.41
N LEU A 183 -39.75 -38.73 -18.33
CA LEU A 183 -38.75 -39.72 -17.94
C LEU A 183 -38.58 -40.79 -19.04
N GLN A 184 -39.69 -41.35 -19.51
CA GLN A 184 -39.66 -42.38 -20.54
C GLN A 184 -39.04 -41.87 -21.85
N SER A 185 -39.34 -40.62 -22.23
CA SER A 185 -38.78 -39.98 -23.43
C SER A 185 -37.27 -39.74 -23.31
N LYS A 186 -36.79 -39.22 -22.17
CA LYS A 186 -35.34 -39.00 -21.93
C LYS A 186 -34.56 -40.31 -21.85
N ALA A 187 -35.11 -41.32 -21.15
CA ALA A 187 -34.50 -42.64 -21.06
C ALA A 187 -34.40 -43.32 -22.43
N LEU A 188 -35.44 -43.21 -23.26
CA LEU A 188 -35.43 -43.73 -24.63
C LEU A 188 -34.39 -43.03 -25.51
N LEU A 189 -34.23 -41.71 -25.38
CA LEU A 189 -33.22 -40.94 -26.11
C LEU A 189 -31.81 -41.45 -25.77
N ILE A 190 -31.48 -41.55 -24.48
CA ILE A 190 -30.18 -42.06 -24.00
C ILE A 190 -29.97 -43.50 -24.49
N LYS A 191 -30.97 -44.37 -24.33
CA LYS A 191 -30.90 -45.77 -24.79
C LYS A 191 -30.63 -45.87 -26.30
N ASN A 192 -31.28 -45.03 -27.10
CA ASN A 192 -31.05 -44.95 -28.54
C ASN A 192 -29.66 -44.44 -28.89
N GLN A 193 -29.16 -43.41 -28.20
CA GLN A 193 -27.81 -42.88 -28.41
C GLN A 193 -26.74 -43.94 -28.11
N LEU A 194 -26.83 -44.61 -26.96
CA LEU A 194 -25.91 -45.67 -26.56
C LEU A 194 -25.96 -46.90 -27.50
N SER A 195 -27.13 -47.17 -28.09
CA SER A 195 -27.32 -48.31 -29.01
C SER A 195 -26.75 -48.10 -30.43
N LYS A 196 -26.37 -46.87 -30.81
CA LYS A 196 -25.87 -46.58 -32.18
C LYS A 196 -24.48 -47.16 -32.44
N ASN A 197 -23.63 -47.24 -31.43
CA ASN A 197 -22.25 -47.70 -31.58
C ASN A 197 -22.12 -49.17 -31.13
N GLN A 198 -21.56 -50.03 -31.98
CA GLN A 198 -21.39 -51.47 -31.68
C GLN A 198 -20.47 -51.74 -30.49
N GLN A 199 -19.42 -50.93 -30.32
CA GLN A 199 -18.46 -51.07 -29.24
C GLN A 199 -19.08 -50.66 -27.88
N ILE A 200 -19.84 -49.56 -27.86
CA ILE A 200 -20.61 -49.11 -26.68
C ILE A 200 -21.66 -50.16 -26.29
N ARG A 201 -22.38 -50.72 -27.27
CA ARG A 201 -23.34 -51.80 -27.03
C ARG A 201 -22.71 -53.00 -26.33
N SER A 202 -21.52 -53.40 -26.74
CA SER A 202 -20.83 -54.54 -26.12
C SER A 202 -20.48 -54.31 -24.64
N LEU A 203 -20.05 -53.09 -24.30
CA LEU A 203 -19.65 -52.72 -22.93
C LEU A 203 -20.84 -52.48 -21.99
N LEU A 204 -22.01 -52.11 -22.54
CA LEU A 204 -23.24 -51.80 -21.79
C LEU A 204 -24.37 -52.81 -22.03
N THR A 205 -24.02 -54.04 -22.43
CA THR A 205 -24.99 -55.09 -22.80
C THR A 205 -26.01 -55.35 -21.69
N GLU A 206 -25.55 -55.44 -20.44
CA GLU A 206 -26.38 -55.68 -19.25
C GLU A 206 -27.38 -54.54 -19.00
N GLN A 207 -26.92 -53.29 -19.13
CA GLN A 207 -27.73 -52.10 -18.91
C GLN A 207 -28.77 -51.93 -20.03
N LEU A 208 -28.37 -52.11 -21.30
CA LEU A 208 -29.27 -51.96 -22.45
C LEU A 208 -30.39 -53.01 -22.48
N ALA A 209 -30.20 -54.17 -21.84
CA ALA A 209 -31.21 -55.22 -21.72
C ALA A 209 -32.34 -54.88 -20.73
N ILE A 210 -32.17 -53.86 -19.87
CA ILE A 210 -33.17 -53.48 -18.86
C ILE A 210 -34.40 -52.83 -19.55
N PRO A 211 -35.61 -53.40 -19.38
CA PRO A 211 -36.82 -52.91 -20.07
C PRO A 211 -37.46 -51.70 -19.36
N ASN A 212 -37.34 -51.63 -18.04
CA ASN A 212 -37.89 -50.53 -17.23
C ASN A 212 -36.99 -49.28 -17.34
N SER A 213 -37.57 -48.12 -17.68
CA SER A 213 -36.82 -46.86 -17.86
C SER A 213 -36.17 -46.33 -16.57
N VAL A 214 -36.80 -46.52 -15.41
CA VAL A 214 -36.25 -46.13 -14.10
C VAL A 214 -35.03 -46.99 -13.77
N ASP A 215 -35.19 -48.31 -13.84
CA ASP A 215 -34.10 -49.26 -13.54
C ASP A 215 -32.95 -49.12 -14.55
N PHE A 216 -33.26 -48.80 -15.82
CA PHE A 216 -32.27 -48.52 -16.84
C PHE A 216 -31.42 -47.30 -16.46
N ILE A 217 -32.05 -46.16 -16.16
CA ILE A 217 -31.32 -44.94 -15.77
C ILE A 217 -30.53 -45.14 -14.48
N GLU A 218 -31.12 -45.79 -13.48
CA GLU A 218 -30.43 -46.09 -12.23
C GLU A 218 -29.21 -46.99 -12.45
N SER A 219 -29.28 -47.94 -13.40
CA SER A 219 -28.13 -48.76 -13.76
C SER A 219 -26.98 -47.96 -14.38
N LEU A 220 -27.28 -46.93 -15.17
CA LEU A 220 -26.28 -46.03 -15.75
C LEU A 220 -25.68 -45.11 -14.68
N LEU A 221 -26.53 -44.56 -13.81
CA LEU A 221 -26.09 -43.74 -12.68
C LEU A 221 -25.21 -44.53 -11.71
N ASN A 222 -25.48 -45.82 -11.55
CA ASN A 222 -24.65 -46.71 -10.72
C ASN A 222 -23.25 -46.91 -11.31
N ILE A 223 -23.07 -46.90 -12.63
CA ILE A 223 -21.73 -46.91 -13.26
C ILE A 223 -20.96 -45.66 -12.84
N VAL A 224 -21.60 -44.49 -12.94
CA VAL A 224 -20.98 -43.22 -12.51
C VAL A 224 -20.64 -43.30 -11.02
N ARG A 225 -21.59 -43.64 -10.14
CA ARG A 225 -21.38 -43.75 -8.68
C ARG A 225 -20.24 -44.70 -8.32
N ARG A 226 -20.20 -45.90 -8.93
CA ARG A 226 -19.13 -46.88 -8.67
C ARG A 226 -17.78 -46.34 -9.09
N TRP A 227 -17.70 -45.70 -10.26
CA TRP A 227 -16.44 -45.09 -10.71
C TRP A 227 -16.01 -43.98 -9.76
N SER A 228 -16.93 -43.10 -9.35
CA SER A 228 -16.63 -42.02 -8.41
C SER A 228 -16.17 -42.53 -7.04
N PHE A 229 -16.80 -43.60 -6.53
CA PHE A 229 -16.39 -44.23 -5.28
C PHE A 229 -15.01 -44.87 -5.41
N ALA A 230 -14.73 -45.49 -6.57
CA ALA A 230 -13.41 -46.02 -6.86
C ALA A 230 -12.36 -44.91 -6.97
N ALA A 231 -12.69 -43.76 -7.56
CA ALA A 231 -11.83 -42.60 -7.62
C ALA A 231 -11.47 -42.04 -6.23
N GLN A 232 -12.31 -42.22 -5.21
CA GLN A 232 -12.00 -41.82 -3.83
C GLN A 232 -11.11 -42.81 -3.06
N HIS A 233 -11.02 -44.08 -3.47
CA HIS A 233 -10.41 -45.15 -2.67
C HIS A 233 -9.23 -45.85 -3.35
N ILE A 234 -9.09 -45.75 -4.68
CA ILE A 234 -8.03 -46.41 -5.44
C ILE A 234 -6.96 -45.39 -5.80
N PRO A 235 -5.69 -45.56 -5.34
CA PRO A 235 -4.62 -44.58 -5.56
C PRO A 235 -4.41 -44.16 -7.03
N LYS A 236 -4.51 -45.11 -7.97
CA LYS A 236 -4.37 -44.84 -9.40
C LYS A 236 -5.46 -43.91 -9.96
N LEU A 237 -6.67 -43.95 -9.40
CA LEU A 237 -7.79 -43.10 -9.82
C LEU A 237 -7.86 -41.80 -9.00
N GLN A 238 -7.44 -41.83 -7.73
CA GLN A 238 -7.37 -40.62 -6.88
C GLN A 238 -6.55 -39.51 -7.53
N VAL A 239 -5.42 -39.85 -8.16
CA VAL A 239 -4.57 -38.87 -8.88
C VAL A 239 -5.34 -38.14 -10.00
N GLN A 240 -6.37 -38.76 -10.58
CA GLN A 240 -7.17 -38.13 -11.64
C GLN A 240 -8.14 -37.06 -11.10
N VAL A 241 -8.55 -37.18 -9.83
CA VAL A 241 -9.61 -36.35 -9.23
C VAL A 241 -9.12 -35.49 -8.07
N VAL A 242 -7.81 -35.52 -7.75
CA VAL A 242 -7.24 -34.83 -6.59
C VAL A 242 -7.47 -33.31 -6.64
N ASP A 243 -7.44 -32.73 -7.84
CA ASP A 243 -7.63 -31.29 -8.07
C ASP A 243 -9.10 -30.92 -8.39
N TRP A 244 -10.01 -31.90 -8.41
CA TRP A 244 -11.42 -31.68 -8.75
C TRP A 244 -12.17 -31.11 -7.55
N VAL A 245 -12.82 -29.97 -7.73
CA VAL A 245 -13.61 -29.34 -6.66
C VAL A 245 -14.81 -30.20 -6.27
N SER A 246 -15.32 -31.03 -7.17
CA SER A 246 -16.39 -31.99 -6.92
C SER A 246 -16.01 -33.06 -5.87
N PHE A 247 -14.72 -33.35 -5.71
CA PHE A 247 -14.20 -34.30 -4.71
C PHE A 247 -13.58 -33.63 -3.48
N LYS A 248 -13.31 -32.32 -3.52
CA LYS A 248 -12.71 -31.56 -2.39
C LYS A 248 -13.58 -31.66 -1.13
N THR A 249 -13.03 -32.07 0.00
CA THR A 249 -13.74 -32.01 1.30
C THR A 249 -13.04 -31.01 2.22
N PRO A 250 -13.78 -30.16 2.96
CA PRO A 250 -13.18 -29.21 3.90
C PRO A 250 -12.29 -29.94 4.92
N THR A 251 -11.03 -29.50 5.04
CA THR A 251 -10.11 -30.13 6.00
C THR A 251 -10.46 -29.75 7.44
N LYS A 252 -10.07 -30.59 8.41
CA LYS A 252 -10.23 -30.27 9.83
C LYS A 252 -9.20 -29.23 10.23
N LYS A 253 -9.63 -28.27 11.05
CA LYS A 253 -8.76 -27.19 11.54
C LYS A 253 -8.18 -27.57 12.89
N ASP A 254 -6.85 -27.57 12.98
CA ASP A 254 -6.11 -27.68 14.24
C ASP A 254 -5.47 -26.32 14.59
N PHE A 255 -6.00 -25.66 15.62
CA PHE A 255 -5.49 -24.37 16.07
C PHE A 255 -4.09 -24.42 16.67
N ASN A 256 -3.60 -25.62 17.02
CA ASN A 256 -2.23 -25.82 17.48
C ASN A 256 -1.24 -26.02 16.31
N ASN A 257 -1.75 -26.26 15.10
CA ASN A 257 -0.95 -26.52 13.90
C ASN A 257 -1.58 -25.89 12.64
N LEU A 258 -1.76 -24.57 12.66
CA LEU A 258 -2.36 -23.82 11.56
C LEU A 258 -1.44 -23.63 10.34
N VAL A 259 -0.14 -23.83 10.51
CA VAL A 259 0.85 -23.64 9.46
C VAL A 259 1.62 -24.93 9.32
N GLU A 260 1.48 -25.61 8.20
CA GLU A 260 2.29 -26.80 7.91
C GLU A 260 3.75 -26.39 7.73
N HIS A 261 4.64 -27.03 8.49
CA HIS A 261 6.07 -26.74 8.47
C HIS A 261 6.88 -27.95 8.92
N VAL A 262 8.16 -27.97 8.55
CA VAL A 262 9.18 -28.81 9.16
C VAL A 262 10.05 -27.96 10.08
N ILE A 263 10.63 -28.62 11.08
CA ILE A 263 11.69 -28.04 11.90
C ILE A 263 13.00 -28.69 11.46
N HIS A 264 13.96 -27.86 11.04
CA HIS A 264 15.34 -28.29 10.87
C HIS A 264 16.27 -27.38 11.67
N VAL A 265 17.47 -27.89 11.96
CA VAL A 265 18.48 -27.13 12.70
C VAL A 265 19.40 -26.47 11.68
N GLU A 266 19.37 -25.14 11.63
CA GLU A 266 20.25 -24.31 10.81
C GLU A 266 21.20 -23.55 11.76
N ASN A 267 22.51 -23.56 11.49
CA ASN A 267 23.48 -22.77 12.26
C ASN A 267 23.33 -22.85 13.80
N GLN A 268 23.03 -24.04 14.34
CA GLN A 268 22.89 -24.36 15.78
C GLN A 268 21.55 -23.95 16.45
N TYR A 269 20.52 -23.54 15.69
CA TYR A 269 19.19 -23.25 16.21
C TYR A 269 18.06 -23.82 15.33
N PRO A 270 16.91 -24.17 15.90
CA PRO A 270 15.77 -24.66 15.14
C PRO A 270 15.10 -23.52 14.37
N VAL A 271 14.68 -23.81 13.14
CA VAL A 271 13.87 -22.91 12.31
C VAL A 271 12.66 -23.64 11.76
N TRP A 272 11.54 -22.92 11.60
CA TRP A 272 10.42 -23.37 10.78
C TRP A 272 10.76 -23.15 9.31
N ALA A 273 10.52 -24.17 8.48
CA ALA A 273 10.68 -24.12 7.03
C ALA A 273 9.56 -24.88 6.32
N ALA A 274 9.35 -24.62 5.03
CA ALA A 274 8.44 -25.42 4.21
C ALA A 274 9.03 -26.80 3.87
N HIS A 275 8.16 -27.77 3.61
CA HIS A 275 8.55 -29.02 2.96
C HIS A 275 9.07 -28.74 1.54
N LYS A 276 10.04 -29.54 1.06
CA LYS A 276 10.68 -29.33 -0.26
C LYS A 276 9.70 -29.31 -1.43
N ASN A 277 8.60 -30.07 -1.35
CA ASN A 277 7.53 -30.13 -2.35
C ASN A 277 6.56 -28.94 -2.28
N HIS A 278 6.61 -28.10 -1.23
CA HIS A 278 5.77 -26.91 -1.07
C HIS A 278 6.50 -25.60 -1.40
N LEU A 279 7.77 -25.68 -1.81
CA LEU A 279 8.54 -24.51 -2.21
C LEU A 279 8.03 -23.95 -3.55
N ARG A 280 7.83 -22.64 -3.62
CA ARG A 280 7.41 -21.91 -4.82
C ARG A 280 8.54 -21.09 -5.42
N ARG A 281 8.52 -20.95 -6.75
CA ARG A 281 9.46 -20.10 -7.48
C ARG A 281 8.91 -18.67 -7.53
N ARG A 282 9.72 -17.69 -7.14
CA ARG A 282 9.41 -16.26 -7.24
C ARG A 282 10.52 -15.55 -8.00
N ASP A 283 10.11 -14.68 -8.91
CA ASP A 283 11.00 -13.84 -9.69
C ASP A 283 10.44 -12.40 -9.71
N GLY A 284 11.16 -11.49 -9.06
CA GLY A 284 10.80 -10.08 -9.01
C GLY A 284 9.49 -9.77 -8.27
N PHE A 285 8.78 -8.78 -8.82
CA PHE A 285 7.70 -8.06 -8.13
C PHE A 285 6.41 -8.00 -8.95
N THR A 286 6.19 -8.98 -9.83
CA THR A 286 4.86 -9.22 -10.40
C THR A 286 3.91 -9.75 -9.33
N LEU A 287 2.59 -9.68 -9.57
CA LEU A 287 1.58 -10.19 -8.64
C LEU A 287 1.83 -11.68 -8.38
N THR A 288 2.07 -12.02 -7.11
CA THR A 288 2.47 -13.38 -6.73
C THR A 288 1.31 -14.36 -6.55
N ASP A 289 0.09 -13.85 -6.50
CA ASP A 289 -1.12 -14.63 -6.29
C ASP A 289 -2.04 -14.56 -7.51
N LYS A 290 -2.35 -15.72 -8.10
CA LYS A 290 -3.23 -15.81 -9.27
C LYS A 290 -4.71 -15.75 -8.93
N ARG A 291 -5.07 -15.75 -7.64
CA ARG A 291 -6.42 -15.89 -7.08
C ARG A 291 -7.05 -17.23 -7.47
N PHE A 292 -8.17 -17.55 -6.84
CA PHE A 292 -8.97 -18.69 -7.28
C PHE A 292 -9.52 -18.47 -8.68
N ASN A 293 -9.52 -19.54 -9.49
CA ASN A 293 -10.29 -19.54 -10.73
C ASN A 293 -11.79 -19.57 -10.41
N GLN A 294 -12.63 -19.38 -11.42
CA GLN A 294 -14.08 -19.31 -11.22
C GLN A 294 -14.65 -20.55 -10.52
N ARG A 295 -14.28 -21.76 -10.92
CA ARG A 295 -14.79 -23.01 -10.31
C ARG A 295 -14.38 -23.13 -8.83
N GLN A 296 -13.15 -22.76 -8.48
CA GLN A 296 -12.68 -22.72 -7.10
C GLN A 296 -13.45 -21.69 -6.25
N VAL A 297 -13.75 -20.51 -6.81
CA VAL A 297 -14.62 -19.53 -6.12
C VAL A 297 -16.03 -20.08 -5.93
N LEU A 298 -16.60 -20.71 -6.96
CA LEU A 298 -17.95 -21.28 -6.87
C LEU A 298 -18.03 -22.44 -5.85
N TYR A 299 -16.93 -23.16 -5.63
CA TYR A 299 -16.85 -24.12 -4.52
C TYR A 299 -17.02 -23.43 -3.17
N GLU A 300 -16.37 -22.28 -2.94
CA GLU A 300 -16.52 -21.55 -1.68
C GLU A 300 -17.95 -21.00 -1.53
N VAL A 301 -18.57 -20.59 -2.64
CA VAL A 301 -19.99 -20.19 -2.67
C VAL A 301 -20.91 -21.36 -2.34
N ASP A 302 -20.64 -22.57 -2.84
CA ASP A 302 -21.41 -23.79 -2.55
C ASP A 302 -21.20 -24.30 -1.12
N HIS A 303 -19.97 -24.17 -0.60
CA HIS A 303 -19.61 -24.53 0.79
C HIS A 303 -20.32 -23.63 1.82
N CYS A 304 -20.66 -22.40 1.42
CA CYS A 304 -21.43 -21.48 2.25
C CYS A 304 -22.88 -21.96 2.45
N ILE A 305 -23.38 -21.91 3.69
CA ILE A 305 -24.76 -22.31 4.03
C ILE A 305 -25.74 -21.13 4.14
N TYR A 306 -25.33 -19.94 3.70
CA TYR A 306 -26.13 -18.72 3.61
C TYR A 306 -26.90 -18.35 4.90
N CYS A 307 -26.21 -18.19 6.03
CA CYS A 307 -26.80 -18.04 7.37
C CYS A 307 -27.76 -16.84 7.62
N HIS A 308 -27.84 -15.87 6.70
CA HIS A 308 -28.71 -14.70 6.81
C HIS A 308 -30.21 -15.04 6.93
N ASP A 309 -30.66 -16.15 6.33
CA ASP A 309 -32.05 -16.63 6.35
C ASP A 309 -32.56 -16.96 7.78
N ARG A 310 -31.63 -17.14 8.72
CA ARG A 310 -31.88 -17.43 10.13
C ARG A 310 -31.39 -16.32 11.06
N ASP A 311 -30.91 -15.20 10.53
CA ASP A 311 -30.27 -14.11 11.28
C ASP A 311 -29.06 -14.59 12.12
N THR A 312 -28.27 -15.52 11.55
CA THR A 312 -27.12 -16.16 12.23
C THR A 312 -25.80 -16.02 11.46
N ASP A 313 -25.72 -15.03 10.57
CA ASP A 313 -24.56 -14.70 9.74
C ASP A 313 -23.39 -14.10 10.53
N SER A 314 -22.71 -14.97 11.30
CA SER A 314 -21.59 -14.58 12.15
C SER A 314 -20.36 -14.07 11.37
N CYS A 315 -20.23 -14.39 10.08
CA CYS A 315 -19.19 -13.81 9.23
C CYS A 315 -19.37 -12.30 9.01
N SER A 316 -20.60 -11.80 9.03
CA SER A 316 -20.91 -10.37 8.97
C SER A 316 -21.02 -9.79 10.37
N LYS A 317 -21.93 -10.32 11.20
CA LYS A 317 -22.34 -9.74 12.49
C LYS A 317 -21.47 -10.13 13.68
N GLY A 318 -20.63 -11.15 13.54
CA GLY A 318 -19.85 -11.74 14.63
C GLY A 318 -20.60 -12.87 15.35
N MET A 319 -19.88 -13.60 16.21
CA MET A 319 -20.41 -14.76 16.92
C MET A 319 -20.66 -14.41 18.39
N THR A 320 -21.92 -14.40 18.82
CA THR A 320 -22.30 -13.98 20.18
C THR A 320 -22.59 -15.14 21.13
N ASN A 321 -22.42 -14.89 22.43
CA ASN A 321 -22.82 -15.76 23.51
C ASN A 321 -24.33 -15.60 23.78
N LYS A 322 -25.06 -16.72 23.89
CA LYS A 322 -26.51 -16.70 24.09
C LYS A 322 -26.97 -16.13 25.43
N LYS A 323 -26.08 -16.05 26.44
CA LYS A 323 -26.44 -15.68 27.82
C LYS A 323 -26.36 -14.17 28.08
N ASP A 324 -25.36 -13.51 27.49
CA ASP A 324 -24.98 -12.12 27.78
C ASP A 324 -24.78 -11.27 26.50
N SER A 325 -25.01 -11.85 25.32
CA SER A 325 -24.84 -11.22 24.00
C SER A 325 -23.42 -10.72 23.69
N SER A 326 -22.43 -11.06 24.51
CA SER A 326 -21.03 -10.71 24.28
C SER A 326 -20.45 -11.50 23.11
N PHE A 327 -19.47 -10.95 22.39
CA PHE A 327 -18.79 -11.69 21.33
C PHE A 327 -17.92 -12.82 21.92
N LYS A 328 -17.91 -13.96 21.23
CA LYS A 328 -17.05 -15.10 21.57
C LYS A 328 -15.59 -14.79 21.24
N VAL A 329 -14.72 -15.47 21.95
CA VAL A 329 -13.27 -15.47 21.71
C VAL A 329 -12.87 -16.84 21.16
N ASN A 330 -12.11 -16.86 20.06
CA ASN A 330 -11.64 -18.11 19.46
C ASN A 330 -10.45 -18.71 20.25
N PRO A 331 -10.00 -19.95 19.95
CA PRO A 331 -8.86 -20.57 20.63
C PRO A 331 -7.54 -19.80 20.53
N LEU A 332 -7.39 -18.86 19.59
CA LEU A 332 -6.21 -18.00 19.44
C LEU A 332 -6.30 -16.70 20.26
N GLY A 333 -7.37 -16.51 21.04
CA GLY A 333 -7.60 -15.30 21.84
C GLY A 333 -8.17 -14.12 21.05
N VAL A 334 -8.69 -14.34 19.83
CA VAL A 334 -9.27 -13.28 18.99
C VAL A 334 -10.78 -13.19 19.21
N THR A 335 -11.28 -11.98 19.46
CA THR A 335 -12.73 -11.71 19.57
C THR A 335 -13.38 -11.78 18.18
N ILE A 336 -14.44 -12.57 18.04
CA ILE A 336 -15.08 -12.88 16.76
C ILE A 336 -16.21 -11.87 16.48
N THR A 337 -15.86 -10.69 15.98
CA THR A 337 -16.82 -9.62 15.64
C THR A 337 -17.35 -9.69 14.20
N GLY A 338 -16.83 -10.61 13.38
CA GLY A 338 -17.16 -10.70 11.95
C GLY A 338 -16.55 -9.56 11.14
N CYS A 339 -17.06 -9.33 9.92
CA CYS A 339 -16.61 -8.24 9.05
C CYS A 339 -16.80 -6.88 9.75
N PRO A 340 -15.74 -6.06 9.93
CA PRO A 340 -15.87 -4.73 10.55
C PRO A 340 -16.81 -3.80 9.78
N LEU A 341 -16.95 -3.98 8.47
CA LEU A 341 -17.88 -3.23 7.63
C LEU A 341 -19.32 -3.75 7.70
N GLU A 342 -19.60 -4.87 8.37
CA GLU A 342 -20.93 -5.50 8.40
C GLU A 342 -21.50 -5.82 7.01
N GLU A 343 -20.61 -6.18 6.08
CA GLU A 343 -20.98 -6.51 4.70
C GLU A 343 -22.00 -7.66 4.63
N LYS A 344 -22.95 -7.55 3.70
CA LYS A 344 -24.00 -8.55 3.43
C LYS A 344 -23.48 -9.76 2.64
N ILE A 345 -22.64 -10.54 3.33
CA ILE A 345 -21.86 -11.65 2.73
C ILE A 345 -22.77 -12.76 2.19
N SER A 346 -23.76 -13.22 2.95
CA SER A 346 -24.59 -14.36 2.52
C SER A 346 -25.48 -14.01 1.34
N GLU A 347 -26.01 -12.78 1.34
CA GLU A 347 -26.82 -12.22 0.26
C GLU A 347 -25.99 -12.09 -1.02
N MET A 348 -24.76 -11.58 -0.91
CA MET A 348 -23.79 -11.54 -2.00
C MET A 348 -23.48 -12.94 -2.55
N HIS A 349 -23.29 -13.94 -1.69
CA HIS A 349 -23.04 -15.32 -2.12
C HIS A 349 -24.24 -15.93 -2.85
N ILE A 350 -25.48 -15.65 -2.42
CA ILE A 350 -26.68 -16.13 -3.12
C ILE A 350 -26.76 -15.53 -4.52
N LEU A 351 -26.49 -14.23 -4.67
CA LEU A 351 -26.50 -13.58 -5.99
C LEU A 351 -25.37 -14.10 -6.87
N LYS A 352 -24.19 -14.37 -6.29
CA LYS A 352 -23.10 -15.05 -6.97
C LYS A 352 -23.50 -16.45 -7.41
N ARG A 353 -24.19 -17.22 -6.56
CA ARG A 353 -24.74 -18.55 -6.90
C ARG A 353 -25.73 -18.46 -8.06
N GLN A 354 -26.55 -17.41 -8.10
CA GLN A 354 -27.47 -17.10 -9.20
C GLN A 354 -26.73 -16.65 -10.48
N GLY A 355 -25.42 -16.39 -10.40
CA GLY A 355 -24.58 -15.94 -11.51
C GLY A 355 -24.65 -14.44 -11.80
N ASP A 356 -25.38 -13.67 -10.98
CA ASP A 356 -25.55 -12.24 -11.19
C ASP A 356 -24.51 -11.42 -10.42
N ASN A 357 -23.33 -11.26 -11.01
CA ASN A 357 -22.25 -10.51 -10.39
C ASN A 357 -22.53 -9.00 -10.27
N ILE A 358 -23.34 -8.39 -11.15
CA ILE A 358 -23.68 -6.97 -11.02
C ILE A 358 -24.60 -6.78 -9.80
N GLY A 359 -25.60 -7.65 -9.63
CA GLY A 359 -26.44 -7.67 -8.44
C GLY A 359 -25.63 -7.93 -7.16
N ALA A 360 -24.72 -8.91 -7.18
CA ALA A 360 -23.83 -9.21 -6.07
C ALA A 360 -22.94 -8.01 -5.69
N LEU A 361 -22.35 -7.34 -6.68
CA LEU A 361 -21.55 -6.12 -6.46
C LEU A 361 -22.41 -4.99 -5.87
N ALA A 362 -23.64 -4.80 -6.35
CA ALA A 362 -24.55 -3.80 -5.79
C ALA A 362 -24.86 -4.07 -4.31
N ILE A 363 -24.87 -5.33 -3.86
CA ILE A 363 -25.02 -5.70 -2.44
C ILE A 363 -23.74 -5.40 -1.64
N ILE A 364 -22.55 -5.76 -2.15
CA ILE A 364 -21.26 -5.44 -1.50
C ILE A 364 -21.17 -3.94 -1.22
N MET A 365 -21.50 -3.13 -2.23
CA MET A 365 -21.35 -1.68 -2.20
C MET A 365 -22.32 -0.94 -1.27
N LEU A 366 -23.29 -1.64 -0.66
CA LEU A 366 -24.12 -1.07 0.42
C LEU A 366 -23.29 -0.72 1.66
N ASP A 367 -22.32 -1.58 1.97
CA ASP A 367 -21.49 -1.49 3.17
C ASP A 367 -20.04 -1.18 2.83
N ASN A 368 -19.61 -1.57 1.63
CA ASN A 368 -18.24 -1.45 1.16
C ASN A 368 -18.17 -0.94 -0.29
N PRO A 369 -18.55 0.32 -0.56
CA PRO A 369 -18.48 0.89 -1.90
C PRO A 369 -17.04 1.05 -2.42
N MET A 370 -16.05 0.96 -1.53
CA MET A 370 -14.62 0.95 -1.85
C MET A 370 -14.05 -0.48 -1.81
N CYS A 371 -14.83 -1.50 -2.16
CA CYS A 371 -14.43 -2.91 -2.15
C CYS A 371 -13.18 -3.28 -2.98
N PRO A 372 -12.66 -2.47 -3.94
CA PRO A 372 -11.32 -2.74 -4.45
C PRO A 372 -10.24 -2.67 -3.35
N GLY A 373 -10.48 -2.01 -2.22
CA GLY A 373 -9.57 -1.89 -1.08
C GLY A 373 -9.61 -3.06 -0.08
N THR A 374 -10.46 -4.06 -0.29
CA THR A 374 -10.66 -5.23 0.59
C THR A 374 -10.50 -6.54 -0.20
N GLY A 375 -10.92 -7.66 0.37
CA GLY A 375 -10.89 -8.97 -0.28
C GLY A 375 -9.58 -9.73 -0.09
N HIS A 376 -9.31 -10.61 -1.07
CA HIS A 376 -8.28 -11.66 -0.98
C HIS A 376 -6.89 -11.08 -0.65
N ARG A 377 -6.25 -11.68 0.35
CA ARG A 377 -4.95 -11.26 0.92
C ARG A 377 -4.91 -9.84 1.49
N ILE A 378 -6.05 -9.23 1.79
CA ILE A 378 -6.11 -7.96 2.55
C ILE A 378 -6.82 -8.13 3.88
N CYS A 379 -7.98 -8.82 3.90
CA CYS A 379 -8.78 -8.96 5.11
C CYS A 379 -9.24 -10.41 5.32
N ASN A 380 -9.22 -10.87 6.58
CA ASN A 380 -9.61 -12.23 6.97
C ASN A 380 -10.63 -12.27 8.13
N ASP A 381 -11.16 -11.13 8.57
CA ASP A 381 -12.07 -11.05 9.74
C ASP A 381 -13.39 -11.80 9.50
N CYS A 382 -13.92 -11.77 8.27
CA CYS A 382 -15.13 -12.50 7.88
C CYS A 382 -14.92 -14.03 7.90
N MET A 383 -13.75 -14.53 7.46
CA MET A 383 -13.39 -15.96 7.52
C MET A 383 -13.29 -16.44 8.96
N LYS A 384 -12.67 -15.64 9.84
CA LYS A 384 -12.62 -15.93 11.29
C LYS A 384 -14.01 -15.92 11.93
N GLY A 385 -14.91 -15.08 11.41
CA GLY A 385 -16.31 -15.01 11.79
C GLY A 385 -17.18 -16.15 11.27
N CYS A 386 -16.73 -16.92 10.29
CA CYS A 386 -17.51 -18.00 9.69
C CYS A 386 -17.94 -19.04 10.73
N ILE A 387 -19.14 -19.63 10.60
CA ILE A 387 -19.61 -20.65 11.55
C ILE A 387 -18.73 -21.92 11.56
N TYR A 388 -17.96 -22.17 10.49
CA TYR A 388 -17.03 -23.27 10.37
C TYR A 388 -15.76 -22.99 11.18
N GLN A 389 -15.82 -23.29 12.47
CA GLN A 389 -14.69 -23.11 13.40
C GLN A 389 -13.85 -24.37 13.60
N LYS A 390 -14.34 -25.54 13.15
CA LYS A 390 -13.67 -26.85 13.31
C LYS A 390 -13.12 -27.42 12.00
N THR A 391 -13.48 -26.80 10.89
CA THR A 391 -13.08 -27.14 9.53
C THR A 391 -12.65 -25.87 8.82
N GLU A 392 -12.16 -25.99 7.59
CA GLU A 392 -11.90 -24.84 6.72
C GLU A 392 -13.13 -23.91 6.64
N PRO A 393 -12.95 -22.61 6.97
CA PRO A 393 -14.00 -21.62 6.75
C PRO A 393 -14.18 -21.34 5.26
N VAL A 394 -15.32 -20.75 4.91
CA VAL A 394 -15.52 -20.22 3.55
C VAL A 394 -14.51 -19.10 3.30
N ASP A 395 -13.78 -19.17 2.19
CA ASP A 395 -12.89 -18.10 1.74
C ASP A 395 -13.69 -16.94 1.10
N ILE A 396 -14.37 -16.19 1.97
CA ILE A 396 -15.19 -15.02 1.60
C ILE A 396 -14.38 -13.96 0.84
N PRO A 397 -13.13 -13.62 1.23
CA PRO A 397 -12.30 -12.66 0.50
C PRO A 397 -12.08 -13.02 -0.98
N GLN A 398 -11.89 -14.32 -1.31
CA GLN A 398 -11.81 -14.77 -2.71
C GLN A 398 -13.12 -14.52 -3.47
N ILE A 399 -14.27 -14.75 -2.83
CA ILE A 399 -15.59 -14.52 -3.45
C ILE A 399 -15.81 -13.02 -3.71
N GLU A 400 -15.57 -12.17 -2.71
CA GLU A 400 -15.70 -10.70 -2.82
C GLU A 400 -14.83 -10.16 -3.96
N THR A 401 -13.54 -10.53 -3.98
CA THR A 401 -12.62 -10.11 -5.05
C THR A 401 -13.06 -10.64 -6.41
N ASN A 402 -13.57 -11.86 -6.50
CA ASN A 402 -14.05 -12.41 -7.77
C ASN A 402 -15.34 -11.73 -8.26
N VAL A 403 -16.27 -11.36 -7.38
CA VAL A 403 -17.44 -10.56 -7.78
C VAL A 403 -17.00 -9.23 -8.37
N LEU A 404 -16.08 -8.53 -7.72
CA LEU A 404 -15.53 -7.27 -8.22
C LEU A 404 -14.85 -7.46 -9.59
N THR A 405 -13.92 -8.42 -9.72
CA THR A 405 -13.17 -8.62 -10.97
C THR A 405 -14.06 -9.12 -12.10
N ASP A 406 -15.02 -10.01 -11.82
CA ASP A 406 -15.99 -10.48 -12.81
C ASP A 406 -16.82 -9.34 -13.40
N VAL A 407 -17.05 -8.25 -12.66
CA VAL A 407 -17.70 -7.03 -13.18
C VAL A 407 -16.70 -6.11 -13.87
N LEU A 408 -15.53 -5.84 -13.27
CA LEU A 408 -14.53 -4.94 -13.85
C LEU A 408 -14.08 -5.39 -15.25
N PHE A 409 -13.95 -6.69 -15.48
CA PHE A 409 -13.56 -7.26 -16.78
C PHE A 409 -14.72 -7.46 -17.76
N MET A 410 -15.94 -7.03 -17.43
CA MET A 410 -17.01 -6.86 -18.43
C MET A 410 -16.76 -5.64 -19.30
N PRO A 411 -17.37 -5.56 -20.51
CA PRO A 411 -17.46 -4.31 -21.23
C PRO A 411 -18.06 -3.20 -20.34
N TRP A 412 -17.37 -2.07 -20.23
CA TRP A 412 -17.72 -0.94 -19.37
C TRP A 412 -17.71 -1.26 -17.86
N GLY A 413 -17.00 -2.31 -17.44
CA GLY A 413 -16.97 -2.78 -16.04
C GLY A 413 -16.55 -1.72 -15.01
N PHE A 414 -15.52 -0.92 -15.32
CA PHE A 414 -15.14 0.23 -14.48
C PHE A 414 -16.26 1.26 -14.37
N GLU A 415 -16.98 1.55 -15.47
CA GLU A 415 -18.08 2.51 -15.48
C GLU A 415 -19.27 2.02 -14.65
N ILE A 416 -19.53 0.71 -14.65
CA ILE A 416 -20.56 0.08 -13.83
C ILE A 416 -20.21 0.19 -12.35
N TYR A 417 -18.97 -0.15 -11.96
CA TYR A 417 -18.49 0.04 -10.59
C TYR A 417 -18.54 1.52 -10.17
N SER A 418 -18.04 2.42 -11.02
CA SER A 418 -18.01 3.86 -10.73
C SER A 418 -19.42 4.43 -10.57
N LEU A 419 -20.37 4.03 -11.42
CA LEU A 419 -21.77 4.40 -11.28
C LEU A 419 -22.36 3.86 -9.99
N LEU A 420 -22.20 2.57 -9.68
CA LEU A 420 -22.72 1.95 -8.46
C LEU A 420 -22.23 2.64 -7.17
N SER A 421 -21.03 3.21 -7.20
CA SER A 421 -20.49 3.97 -6.07
C SER A 421 -21.24 5.31 -5.84
N ARG A 422 -21.89 5.86 -6.85
CA ARG A 422 -22.61 7.14 -6.79
C ARG A 422 -24.12 7.00 -7.01
N TRP A 423 -24.58 5.82 -7.42
CA TRP A 423 -25.96 5.49 -7.71
C TRP A 423 -26.19 4.01 -7.45
N ASN A 424 -26.84 3.69 -6.35
CA ASN A 424 -27.23 2.33 -6.01
C ASN A 424 -28.64 2.37 -5.40
N PRO A 425 -29.68 1.99 -6.15
CA PRO A 425 -31.05 2.05 -5.65
C PRO A 425 -31.27 1.27 -4.35
N LEU A 426 -30.49 0.21 -4.11
CA LEU A 426 -30.58 -0.61 -2.90
C LEU A 426 -30.10 0.12 -1.64
N ASN A 427 -29.27 1.16 -1.80
CA ASN A 427 -28.84 1.99 -0.67
C ASN A 427 -29.97 2.95 -0.28
N ILE A 428 -30.85 2.51 0.61
CA ILE A 428 -32.01 3.30 1.04
C ILE A 428 -31.66 4.51 1.91
N LYS A 429 -30.43 4.60 2.44
CA LYS A 429 -29.96 5.77 3.19
C LYS A 429 -29.61 6.90 2.23
N GLN A 430 -28.82 6.59 1.21
CA GLN A 430 -28.40 7.55 0.19
C GLN A 430 -28.26 6.86 -1.18
N PRO A 431 -29.36 6.75 -1.97
CA PRO A 431 -29.38 5.94 -3.18
C PRO A 431 -28.63 6.55 -4.36
N HIS A 432 -28.32 7.85 -4.30
CA HIS A 432 -27.52 8.55 -5.29
C HIS A 432 -26.66 9.65 -4.64
N ALA A 433 -25.62 10.11 -5.31
CA ALA A 433 -24.81 11.23 -4.85
C ALA A 433 -25.63 12.53 -4.84
N LEU A 434 -25.53 13.30 -3.75
CA LEU A 434 -26.21 14.59 -3.63
C LEU A 434 -25.44 15.74 -4.32
N PRO A 435 -26.13 16.79 -4.79
CA PRO A 435 -25.49 18.00 -5.27
C PRO A 435 -24.64 18.68 -4.19
N TYR A 436 -23.62 19.44 -4.61
CA TYR A 436 -22.74 20.15 -3.68
C TYR A 436 -23.52 21.05 -2.71
N ASN A 437 -23.36 20.79 -1.42
CA ASN A 437 -24.13 21.36 -0.31
C ASN A 437 -23.54 22.69 0.22
N GLY A 438 -22.40 23.13 -0.32
CA GLY A 438 -21.75 24.39 0.10
C GLY A 438 -20.76 24.25 1.25
N LYS A 439 -20.44 23.01 1.69
CA LYS A 439 -19.48 22.72 2.76
C LYS A 439 -18.25 21.98 2.25
N ASN A 440 -17.08 22.40 2.71
CA ASN A 440 -15.79 21.87 2.28
C ASN A 440 -15.10 21.10 3.41
N ILE A 441 -14.65 19.89 3.16
CA ILE A 441 -14.02 19.03 4.15
C ILE A 441 -12.58 18.74 3.72
N LEU A 442 -11.62 19.00 4.63
CA LEU A 442 -10.24 18.57 4.45
C LEU A 442 -10.07 17.16 5.01
N VAL A 443 -9.49 16.24 4.24
CA VAL A 443 -9.10 14.91 4.69
C VAL A 443 -7.57 14.80 4.59
N ALA A 444 -6.90 14.74 5.74
CA ALA A 444 -5.45 14.66 5.83
C ALA A 444 -4.98 13.20 5.88
N GLY A 445 -4.45 12.70 4.76
CA GLY A 445 -4.03 11.33 4.53
C GLY A 445 -4.99 10.58 3.60
N MET A 446 -4.47 10.04 2.49
CA MET A 446 -5.26 9.33 1.46
C MET A 446 -5.07 7.81 1.53
N GLY A 447 -4.94 7.29 2.76
CA GLY A 447 -4.98 5.85 3.06
C GLY A 447 -6.40 5.26 3.06
N PRO A 448 -6.57 4.01 3.54
CA PRO A 448 -7.87 3.33 3.55
C PRO A 448 -9.02 4.05 4.21
N SER A 449 -8.79 4.66 5.37
CA SER A 449 -9.79 5.51 6.02
C SER A 449 -10.05 6.79 5.24
N GLY A 450 -9.01 7.43 4.70
CA GLY A 450 -9.11 8.71 3.99
C GLY A 450 -9.90 8.63 2.69
N TYR A 451 -9.59 7.66 1.82
CA TYR A 451 -10.33 7.50 0.57
C TYR A 451 -11.77 7.02 0.80
N THR A 452 -12.00 6.22 1.84
CA THR A 452 -13.34 5.73 2.19
C THR A 452 -14.20 6.84 2.78
N LEU A 453 -13.64 7.66 3.65
CA LEU A 453 -14.33 8.83 4.21
C LEU A 453 -14.68 9.83 3.11
N SER A 454 -13.74 10.07 2.19
CA SER A 454 -13.95 10.95 1.04
C SER A 454 -15.15 10.48 0.21
N HIS A 455 -15.23 9.19 -0.07
CA HIS A 455 -16.37 8.61 -0.79
C HIS A 455 -17.72 8.90 -0.10
N TYR A 456 -17.85 8.59 1.20
CA TYR A 456 -19.10 8.80 1.92
C TYR A 456 -19.50 10.28 1.95
N LEU A 457 -18.56 11.18 2.25
CA LEU A 457 -18.82 12.63 2.30
C LEU A 457 -19.18 13.21 0.93
N LEU A 458 -18.55 12.75 -0.16
CA LEU A 458 -18.89 13.19 -1.51
C LEU A 458 -20.33 12.80 -1.88
N ASN A 459 -20.80 11.62 -1.47
CA ASN A 459 -22.17 11.18 -1.71
C ASN A 459 -23.21 11.96 -0.89
N GLU A 460 -22.81 12.52 0.25
CA GLU A 460 -23.59 13.46 1.07
C GLU A 460 -23.52 14.92 0.54
N GLY A 461 -22.88 15.13 -0.61
CA GLY A 461 -22.79 16.42 -1.30
C GLY A 461 -21.73 17.36 -0.71
N PHE A 462 -20.83 16.90 0.15
CA PHE A 462 -19.70 17.73 0.58
C PHE A 462 -18.66 17.82 -0.54
N ALA A 463 -17.96 18.96 -0.64
CA ALA A 463 -16.70 18.98 -1.36
C ALA A 463 -15.60 18.45 -0.46
N VAL A 464 -14.77 17.56 -1.00
CA VAL A 464 -13.70 16.91 -0.24
C VAL A 464 -12.36 17.21 -0.88
N VAL A 465 -11.42 17.67 -0.06
CA VAL A 465 -10.03 17.88 -0.47
C VAL A 465 -9.16 16.92 0.32
N GLY A 466 -8.60 15.94 -0.37
CA GLY A 466 -7.58 15.07 0.16
C GLY A 466 -6.19 15.71 0.07
N ILE A 467 -5.41 15.61 1.14
CA ILE A 467 -3.98 15.95 1.11
C ILE A 467 -3.16 14.76 1.58
N ASP A 468 -1.98 14.57 1.00
CA ASP A 468 -0.99 13.61 1.48
C ASP A 468 0.41 14.23 1.46
N GLY A 469 1.24 13.88 2.46
CA GLY A 469 2.62 14.32 2.50
C GLY A 469 3.47 13.66 1.40
N LEU A 470 3.07 12.45 0.97
CA LEU A 470 3.70 11.76 -0.15
C LEU A 470 3.37 12.42 -1.48
N LYS A 471 4.24 12.22 -2.48
CA LYS A 471 3.92 12.51 -3.88
C LYS A 471 2.72 11.66 -4.30
N VAL A 472 1.69 12.30 -4.82
CA VAL A 472 0.55 11.64 -5.45
C VAL A 472 0.65 11.91 -6.95
N GLU A 473 0.82 10.87 -7.75
CA GLU A 473 0.94 11.00 -9.20
C GLU A 473 -0.38 11.47 -9.84
N PRO A 474 -0.33 12.40 -10.80
CA PRO A 474 -1.51 12.78 -11.55
C PRO A 474 -1.94 11.65 -12.50
N LEU A 475 -3.24 11.50 -12.69
CA LEU A 475 -3.77 10.64 -13.76
C LEU A 475 -4.02 11.46 -15.03
N PRO A 476 -3.98 10.84 -16.22
CA PRO A 476 -4.32 11.53 -17.47
C PRO A 476 -5.70 12.19 -17.41
N ILE A 477 -5.78 13.47 -17.80
CA ILE A 477 -7.04 14.25 -17.81
C ILE A 477 -8.12 13.55 -18.64
N ALA A 478 -7.75 12.86 -19.71
CA ALA A 478 -8.68 12.06 -20.51
C ALA A 478 -9.43 10.99 -19.70
N LEU A 479 -8.81 10.45 -18.64
CA LEU A 479 -9.45 9.48 -17.75
C LEU A 479 -10.27 10.13 -16.65
N THR A 480 -9.81 11.25 -16.08
CA THR A 480 -10.46 11.91 -14.94
C THR A 480 -11.59 12.85 -15.36
N GLY A 481 -11.49 13.43 -16.55
CA GLY A 481 -12.24 14.62 -16.94
C GLY A 481 -11.74 15.86 -16.19
N ASP A 482 -12.40 16.99 -16.46
CA ASP A 482 -12.23 18.26 -15.76
C ASP A 482 -13.59 18.98 -15.62
N ASN A 483 -13.57 20.30 -15.39
CA ASN A 483 -14.80 21.08 -15.20
C ASN A 483 -15.55 21.35 -16.52
N GLU A 484 -14.88 21.27 -17.67
CA GLU A 484 -15.41 21.58 -18.99
C GLU A 484 -15.67 20.31 -19.81
N THR A 485 -14.90 19.26 -19.54
CA THR A 485 -14.85 18.01 -20.31
C THR A 485 -15.14 16.82 -19.41
N ALA A 486 -16.16 16.04 -19.76
CA ALA A 486 -16.44 14.77 -19.08
C ALA A 486 -15.29 13.76 -19.32
N PRO A 487 -15.04 12.82 -18.39
CA PRO A 487 -14.06 11.76 -18.61
C PRO A 487 -14.38 10.93 -19.86
N LEU A 488 -13.37 10.30 -20.47
CA LEU A 488 -13.61 9.29 -21.49
C LEU A 488 -14.06 7.97 -20.84
N PRO A 489 -15.11 7.32 -21.36
CA PRO A 489 -15.58 6.05 -20.82
C PRO A 489 -14.59 4.92 -21.13
N ILE A 490 -14.35 4.04 -20.16
CA ILE A 490 -13.42 2.92 -20.26
C ILE A 490 -14.19 1.64 -20.63
N ARG A 491 -14.01 1.18 -21.88
CA ARG A 491 -14.66 -0.05 -22.36
C ARG A 491 -14.07 -1.31 -21.77
N ASP A 492 -12.75 -1.39 -21.71
CA ASP A 492 -12.02 -2.58 -21.26
C ASP A 492 -11.07 -2.19 -20.12
N PHE A 493 -11.32 -2.73 -18.93
CA PHE A 493 -10.51 -2.45 -17.74
C PHE A 493 -9.06 -2.91 -17.89
N ASN A 494 -8.77 -3.90 -18.76
CA ASN A 494 -7.40 -4.33 -19.04
C ASN A 494 -6.51 -3.18 -19.55
N THR A 495 -7.09 -2.12 -20.12
CA THR A 495 -6.34 -0.93 -20.57
C THR A 495 -5.76 -0.11 -19.41
N LEU A 496 -6.24 -0.31 -18.18
CA LEU A 496 -5.74 0.34 -16.97
C LEU A 496 -4.91 -0.59 -16.08
N TYR A 497 -4.83 -1.88 -16.43
CA TYR A 497 -4.17 -2.90 -15.64
C TYR A 497 -2.69 -2.99 -16.04
N ASP A 498 -1.80 -2.78 -15.07
CA ASP A 498 -0.36 -2.90 -15.25
C ASP A 498 0.20 -4.05 -14.41
N ASP A 499 1.28 -4.67 -14.89
CA ASP A 499 2.11 -5.51 -14.03
C ASP A 499 2.67 -4.65 -12.89
N LEU A 500 2.66 -5.17 -11.66
CA LEU A 500 3.00 -4.38 -10.46
C LEU A 500 4.45 -3.87 -10.46
N ASP A 501 5.37 -4.56 -11.11
CA ASP A 501 6.78 -4.19 -11.26
C ASP A 501 7.00 -3.12 -12.35
N LYS A 502 5.99 -2.81 -13.18
CA LYS A 502 6.04 -1.79 -14.24
C LYS A 502 5.12 -0.60 -13.96
N ARG A 503 4.11 -0.78 -13.11
CA ARG A 503 3.12 0.25 -12.73
C ARG A 503 3.80 1.50 -12.17
N VAL A 504 3.34 2.68 -12.57
CA VAL A 504 3.69 3.95 -11.90
C VAL A 504 3.29 3.89 -10.43
N MET A 505 4.18 4.26 -9.52
CA MET A 505 3.87 4.25 -8.08
C MET A 505 3.04 5.51 -7.77
N LEU A 506 1.74 5.33 -7.57
CA LEU A 506 0.77 6.42 -7.52
C LEU A 506 0.94 7.30 -6.27
N GLY A 507 1.46 6.74 -5.18
CA GLY A 507 1.53 7.38 -3.86
C GLY A 507 0.19 7.62 -3.17
N PHE A 508 -0.93 7.34 -3.85
CA PHE A 508 -2.28 7.29 -3.30
C PHE A 508 -2.56 5.91 -2.68
N GLY A 509 -3.20 5.86 -1.49
CA GLY A 509 -3.56 4.61 -0.81
C GLY A 509 -2.84 4.38 0.53
N GLY A 510 -1.90 5.24 0.92
CA GLY A 510 -1.16 5.12 2.18
C GLY A 510 -0.42 3.79 2.28
N VAL A 511 -0.55 3.09 3.43
CA VAL A 511 0.09 1.78 3.66
C VAL A 511 -0.29 0.74 2.60
N ALA A 512 -1.45 0.85 1.95
CA ALA A 512 -1.80 -0.07 0.86
C ALA A 512 -0.89 0.10 -0.38
N GLU A 513 -0.33 1.30 -0.61
CA GLU A 513 0.60 1.58 -1.70
C GLU A 513 2.05 1.30 -1.28
N TYR A 514 2.49 1.81 -0.11
CA TYR A 514 3.90 1.77 0.29
C TYR A 514 4.28 0.66 1.28
N GLY A 515 3.31 0.00 1.90
CA GLY A 515 3.54 -1.01 2.93
C GLY A 515 3.17 -2.42 2.48
N ILE A 516 1.94 -2.61 1.99
CA ILE A 516 1.48 -3.90 1.45
C ILE A 516 2.21 -4.18 0.13
N THR A 517 2.66 -5.42 -0.03
CA THR A 517 3.58 -5.83 -1.10
C THR A 517 2.83 -6.46 -2.27
N VAL A 518 3.54 -7.14 -3.17
CA VAL A 518 3.00 -7.81 -4.37
C VAL A 518 2.16 -9.05 -4.06
N ARG A 519 1.79 -9.24 -2.80
CA ARG A 519 0.75 -10.18 -2.38
C ARG A 519 -0.66 -9.69 -2.67
N TRP A 520 -0.84 -8.40 -2.94
CA TRP A 520 -2.12 -7.81 -3.29
C TRP A 520 -2.03 -6.96 -4.57
N ASP A 521 -3.12 -6.94 -5.33
CA ASP A 521 -3.21 -6.31 -6.64
C ASP A 521 -3.40 -4.79 -6.52
N LYS A 522 -2.29 -4.04 -6.56
CA LYS A 522 -2.29 -2.57 -6.42
C LYS A 522 -2.95 -1.83 -7.59
N ASN A 523 -3.38 -2.52 -8.65
CA ASN A 523 -4.23 -1.92 -9.67
C ASN A 523 -5.57 -1.48 -9.07
N PHE A 524 -6.03 -2.11 -7.99
CA PHE A 524 -7.26 -1.71 -7.29
C PHE A 524 -7.15 -0.33 -6.63
N LEU A 525 -5.97 0.13 -6.23
CA LEU A 525 -5.78 1.51 -5.78
C LEU A 525 -6.03 2.52 -6.90
N LYS A 526 -5.63 2.19 -8.15
CA LYS A 526 -5.90 3.02 -9.32
C LYS A 526 -7.42 3.13 -9.58
N VAL A 527 -8.16 2.03 -9.37
CA VAL A 527 -9.63 2.01 -9.48
C VAL A 527 -10.26 3.00 -8.50
N ILE A 528 -9.87 2.94 -7.22
CA ILE A 528 -10.38 3.86 -6.18
C ILE A 528 -10.01 5.30 -6.49
N TYR A 529 -8.73 5.55 -6.81
CA TYR A 529 -8.23 6.89 -7.07
C TYR A 529 -8.93 7.55 -8.25
N LEU A 530 -9.04 6.83 -9.39
CA LEU A 530 -9.75 7.30 -10.55
C LEU A 530 -11.23 7.54 -10.28
N ASN A 531 -11.88 6.66 -9.51
CA ASN A 531 -13.28 6.82 -9.15
C ASN A 531 -13.54 8.12 -8.35
N LEU A 532 -12.66 8.44 -7.39
CA LEU A 532 -12.76 9.68 -6.63
C LEU A 532 -12.46 10.91 -7.49
N LEU A 533 -11.41 10.87 -8.32
CA LEU A 533 -11.05 11.99 -9.20
C LEU A 533 -12.12 12.33 -10.24
N ARG A 534 -12.98 11.36 -10.62
CA ARG A 534 -14.13 11.60 -11.50
C ARG A 534 -15.31 12.32 -10.83
N ASN A 535 -15.23 12.58 -9.52
CA ASN A 535 -16.16 13.45 -8.83
C ASN A 535 -15.67 14.90 -8.87
N GLN A 536 -16.42 15.80 -9.50
CA GLN A 536 -16.03 17.21 -9.66
C GLN A 536 -15.82 17.95 -8.34
N ALA A 537 -16.44 17.48 -7.24
CA ALA A 537 -16.30 18.05 -5.90
C ALA A 537 -15.10 17.48 -5.11
N PHE A 538 -14.31 16.58 -5.70
CA PHE A 538 -13.10 16.04 -5.10
C PHE A 538 -11.83 16.69 -5.67
N ARG A 539 -10.85 16.93 -4.80
CA ARG A 539 -9.46 17.26 -5.18
C ARG A 539 -8.51 16.46 -4.31
N CYS A 540 -7.34 16.11 -4.85
CA CYS A 540 -6.30 15.39 -4.13
C CYS A 540 -4.95 16.04 -4.41
N TYR A 541 -4.22 16.43 -3.37
CA TYR A 541 -2.90 17.06 -3.49
C TYR A 541 -1.84 16.23 -2.75
N GLY A 542 -0.81 15.80 -3.48
CA GLY A 542 0.39 15.22 -2.89
C GLY A 542 1.42 16.28 -2.49
N GLY A 543 2.38 15.91 -1.65
CA GLY A 543 3.40 16.83 -1.15
C GLY A 543 2.86 17.90 -0.20
N VAL A 544 1.66 17.74 0.36
CA VAL A 544 1.05 18.69 1.30
C VAL A 544 0.92 18.02 2.66
N ARG A 545 1.79 18.41 3.60
CA ARG A 545 1.82 17.82 4.94
C ARG A 545 0.99 18.62 5.93
N PHE A 546 0.01 17.97 6.54
CA PHE A 546 -0.75 18.54 7.67
C PHE A 546 0.15 18.70 8.91
N GLY A 547 0.17 19.91 9.49
CA GLY A 547 1.07 20.34 10.57
C GLY A 547 2.30 21.11 10.08
N GLY A 548 2.74 20.91 8.83
CA GLY A 548 3.88 21.61 8.23
C GLY A 548 3.46 22.62 7.16
N THR A 549 3.12 22.13 5.97
CA THR A 549 2.65 22.93 4.83
C THR A 549 1.31 23.60 5.13
N LEU A 550 0.44 22.91 5.87
CA LEU A 550 -0.90 23.35 6.21
C LEU A 550 -1.18 23.11 7.70
N THR A 551 -1.47 24.18 8.44
CA THR A 551 -1.90 24.11 9.84
C THR A 551 -3.44 24.12 9.98
N ILE A 552 -3.97 23.85 11.17
CA ILE A 552 -5.42 23.91 11.46
C ILE A 552 -6.00 25.29 11.10
N ASN A 553 -5.38 26.37 11.57
CA ASN A 553 -5.90 27.73 11.36
C ASN A 553 -5.94 28.08 9.87
N GLU A 554 -4.92 27.68 9.12
CA GLU A 554 -4.87 27.95 7.68
C GLU A 554 -5.87 27.13 6.89
N ALA A 555 -6.13 25.90 7.31
CA ALA A 555 -7.22 25.13 6.73
C ALA A 555 -8.55 25.90 6.91
N TRP A 556 -8.79 26.50 8.07
CA TRP A 556 -9.96 27.35 8.27
C TRP A 556 -9.95 28.60 7.37
N ASP A 557 -8.81 29.27 7.24
CA ASP A 557 -8.65 30.45 6.37
C ASP A 557 -8.86 30.14 4.89
N LEU A 558 -8.49 28.93 4.45
CA LEU A 558 -8.73 28.41 3.09
C LEU A 558 -10.20 28.05 2.83
N GLY A 559 -11.06 28.16 3.85
CA GLY A 559 -12.51 27.95 3.72
C GLY A 559 -12.96 26.51 3.97
N PHE A 560 -12.18 25.71 4.69
CA PHE A 560 -12.65 24.42 5.17
C PHE A 560 -13.66 24.56 6.33
N ASP A 561 -14.67 23.71 6.31
CA ASP A 561 -15.72 23.62 7.31
C ASP A 561 -15.42 22.59 8.39
N HIS A 562 -14.64 21.55 8.06
CA HIS A 562 -14.24 20.48 8.96
C HIS A 562 -12.88 19.90 8.52
N ILE A 563 -12.13 19.34 9.46
CA ILE A 563 -10.88 18.61 9.19
C ILE A 563 -11.01 17.19 9.72
N ALA A 564 -10.70 16.22 8.87
CA ALA A 564 -10.62 14.80 9.21
C ALA A 564 -9.15 14.34 9.13
N ILE A 565 -8.60 13.86 10.24
CA ILE A 565 -7.25 13.31 10.33
C ILE A 565 -7.28 11.82 10.02
N ALA A 566 -6.69 11.43 8.90
CA ALA A 566 -6.56 10.05 8.42
C ALA A 566 -5.08 9.73 8.10
N SER A 567 -4.16 10.26 8.90
CA SER A 567 -2.71 10.23 8.69
C SER A 567 -2.06 8.85 8.94
N GLY A 568 -2.81 7.90 9.48
CA GLY A 568 -2.46 6.50 9.60
C GLY A 568 -1.40 6.22 10.67
N ALA A 569 -0.52 5.26 10.39
CA ALA A 569 0.59 4.90 11.27
C ALA A 569 1.77 5.87 11.13
N GLY A 570 2.40 6.17 12.25
CA GLY A 570 3.53 7.08 12.43
C GLY A 570 4.83 6.35 12.76
N LYS A 571 5.51 6.80 13.82
CA LYS A 571 6.90 6.44 14.15
C LYS A 571 7.13 4.93 14.36
N PRO A 572 8.19 4.33 13.77
CA PRO A 572 8.55 2.95 14.02
C PRO A 572 9.13 2.78 15.42
N THR A 573 8.86 1.63 16.03
CA THR A 573 9.43 1.27 17.33
C THR A 573 10.92 1.02 17.19
N VAL A 574 11.74 1.81 17.91
CA VAL A 574 13.17 1.56 18.05
C VAL A 574 13.36 0.63 19.23
N ILE A 575 13.86 -0.58 18.97
CA ILE A 575 14.22 -1.55 20.02
C ILE A 575 15.66 -1.32 20.46
N ASP A 576 15.93 -1.63 21.72
CA ASP A 576 17.25 -1.52 22.33
C ASP A 576 18.16 -2.65 21.81
N ILE A 577 19.17 -2.26 21.03
CA ILE A 577 20.19 -3.13 20.44
C ILE A 577 21.48 -2.31 20.46
N ARG A 578 22.57 -2.84 21.00
CA ARG A 578 23.86 -2.17 20.89
C ARG A 578 24.30 -2.12 19.43
N ASN A 579 24.71 -0.95 18.94
CA ASN A 579 25.05 -0.70 17.53
C ASN A 579 23.86 -0.78 16.55
N ASN A 580 22.63 -0.44 16.97
CA ASN A 580 21.38 -0.52 16.17
C ASN A 580 21.35 0.26 14.83
N LEU A 581 22.32 1.14 14.57
CA LEU A 581 22.38 1.99 13.37
C LEU A 581 23.72 1.85 12.60
N ILE A 582 24.48 0.76 12.80
CA ILE A 582 25.64 0.50 11.92
C ILE A 582 25.20 0.16 10.49
N ARG A 583 26.12 0.28 9.53
CA ARG A 583 25.85 0.00 8.13
C ARG A 583 25.42 -1.46 7.95
N GLY A 584 24.35 -1.69 7.19
CA GLY A 584 23.71 -3.00 7.04
C GLY A 584 22.44 -3.18 7.90
N ILE A 585 22.17 -2.31 8.88
CA ILE A 585 20.92 -2.34 9.66
C ILE A 585 19.95 -1.26 9.20
N ARG A 586 18.69 -1.66 8.91
CA ARG A 586 17.60 -0.75 8.52
C ARG A 586 16.34 -1.00 9.33
N LYS A 587 15.44 -0.02 9.36
CA LYS A 587 14.07 -0.26 9.83
C LYS A 587 13.26 -0.81 8.65
N ALA A 588 12.27 -1.65 8.94
CA ALA A 588 11.42 -2.24 7.89
C ALA A 588 10.65 -1.17 7.09
N SER A 589 10.24 -0.07 7.75
CA SER A 589 9.59 1.05 7.08
C SER A 589 10.52 1.75 6.08
N ASP A 590 11.80 1.96 6.42
CA ASP A 590 12.82 2.47 5.48
C ASP A 590 12.91 1.59 4.23
N PHE A 591 13.09 0.28 4.43
CA PHE A 591 13.23 -0.69 3.33
C PHE A 591 11.99 -0.76 2.44
N LEU A 592 10.81 -0.98 3.01
CA LEU A 592 9.57 -1.14 2.23
C LEU A 592 9.22 0.16 1.50
N MET A 593 9.39 1.32 2.13
CA MET A 593 9.15 2.60 1.46
C MET A 593 10.19 2.87 0.36
N ALA A 594 11.46 2.53 0.54
CA ALA A 594 12.46 2.62 -0.53
C ALA A 594 12.12 1.70 -1.70
N LEU A 595 11.73 0.46 -1.41
CA LEU A 595 11.36 -0.50 -2.44
C LEU A 595 10.12 -0.05 -3.24
N GLN A 596 9.08 0.40 -2.54
CA GLN A 596 7.75 0.63 -3.12
C GLN A 596 7.55 2.09 -3.58
N LEU A 597 8.04 3.11 -2.89
CA LEU A 597 7.79 4.53 -3.25
C LEU A 597 8.81 5.12 -4.22
N SER A 598 10.10 4.79 -4.08
CA SER A 598 11.10 5.22 -5.09
C SER A 598 11.21 4.24 -6.26
N GLY A 599 10.55 3.09 -6.15
CA GLY A 599 10.54 2.06 -7.18
C GLY A 599 11.91 1.41 -7.36
N ALA A 600 12.68 1.22 -6.28
CA ALA A 600 14.02 0.60 -6.37
C ALA A 600 14.00 -0.78 -7.02
N ALA A 601 12.91 -1.52 -6.87
CA ALA A 601 12.65 -2.81 -7.52
C ALA A 601 12.48 -2.72 -9.05
N LYS A 602 12.17 -1.54 -9.60
CA LYS A 602 11.99 -1.36 -11.04
C LYS A 602 13.34 -1.36 -11.74
N GLU A 603 13.42 -2.11 -12.84
CA GLU A 603 14.57 -2.07 -13.75
C GLU A 603 14.82 -0.63 -14.26
N SER A 604 13.74 0.07 -14.58
CA SER A 604 13.75 1.42 -15.13
C SER A 604 14.12 2.53 -14.14
N SER A 605 14.15 2.27 -12.83
CA SER A 605 14.37 3.31 -11.81
C SER A 605 15.85 3.60 -11.60
N LEU A 606 16.19 4.86 -11.27
CA LEU A 606 17.53 5.25 -10.80
C LEU A 606 17.71 5.14 -9.28
N ALA A 607 16.65 4.77 -8.55
CA ALA A 607 16.69 4.64 -7.11
C ALA A 607 17.64 3.54 -6.64
N ASN A 608 18.34 3.81 -5.53
CA ASN A 608 19.38 2.94 -4.98
C ASN A 608 18.93 2.33 -3.64
N LEU A 609 18.99 1.02 -3.55
CA LEU A 609 18.70 0.25 -2.34
C LEU A 609 19.66 -0.94 -2.28
N GLN A 610 20.74 -0.81 -1.52
CA GLN A 610 21.74 -1.85 -1.39
C GLN A 610 21.40 -2.80 -0.25
N VAL A 611 21.37 -4.10 -0.55
CA VAL A 611 21.19 -5.18 0.44
C VAL A 611 22.20 -6.31 0.17
N ARG A 612 22.62 -7.02 1.23
CA ARG A 612 23.57 -8.14 1.14
C ARG A 612 23.03 -9.37 1.89
N LEU A 613 23.40 -10.57 1.45
CA LEU A 613 23.04 -11.84 2.09
C LEU A 613 24.24 -12.44 2.85
N PRO A 614 24.04 -13.24 3.91
CA PRO A 614 22.77 -13.59 4.56
C PRO A 614 22.08 -12.39 5.21
N ALA A 615 20.75 -12.41 5.27
CA ALA A 615 19.99 -11.32 5.88
C ALA A 615 18.95 -11.77 6.91
N GLY A 616 18.64 -10.87 7.85
CA GLY A 616 17.73 -11.12 8.96
C GLY A 616 16.60 -10.11 9.06
N VAL A 617 15.44 -10.52 9.58
CA VAL A 617 14.32 -9.63 9.91
C VAL A 617 13.88 -9.86 11.36
N ILE A 618 13.84 -8.82 12.18
CA ILE A 618 13.36 -8.90 13.58
C ILE A 618 11.89 -8.48 13.63
N GLY A 619 10.99 -9.38 14.04
CA GLY A 619 9.58 -9.07 14.22
C GLY A 619 8.68 -10.30 14.15
N GLY A 620 7.37 -10.12 14.36
CA GLY A 620 6.38 -11.22 14.27
C GLY A 620 5.03 -10.80 13.70
N GLY A 621 4.93 -9.58 13.16
CA GLY A 621 3.73 -9.07 12.49
C GLY A 621 3.85 -9.17 10.96
N LEU A 622 2.79 -8.76 10.25
CA LEU A 622 2.77 -8.77 8.78
C LEU A 622 3.92 -7.96 8.17
N THR A 623 4.29 -6.80 8.74
CA THR A 623 5.43 -6.02 8.27
C THR A 623 6.74 -6.83 8.24
N ALA A 624 6.94 -7.75 9.20
CA ALA A 624 8.12 -8.60 9.23
C ALA A 624 8.09 -9.67 8.12
N ILE A 625 6.92 -10.28 7.89
CA ILE A 625 6.68 -11.24 6.81
C ILE A 625 6.86 -10.59 5.43
N ASP A 626 6.25 -9.43 5.22
CA ASP A 626 6.37 -8.63 4.01
C ASP A 626 7.84 -8.23 3.78
N THR A 627 8.53 -7.74 4.81
CA THR A 627 9.97 -7.39 4.69
C THR A 627 10.82 -8.60 4.30
N ALA A 628 10.60 -9.77 4.91
CA ALA A 628 11.40 -10.97 4.66
C ALA A 628 11.21 -11.49 3.22
N THR A 629 9.96 -11.60 2.76
CA THR A 629 9.63 -12.08 1.41
C THR A 629 10.12 -11.13 0.33
N GLU A 630 9.93 -9.82 0.50
CA GLU A 630 10.42 -8.81 -0.46
C GLU A 630 11.94 -8.75 -0.49
N LEU A 631 12.62 -8.88 0.64
CA LEU A 631 14.08 -8.87 0.72
C LEU A 631 14.70 -10.03 -0.07
N LEU A 632 14.18 -11.24 0.09
CA LEU A 632 14.64 -12.42 -0.64
C LEU A 632 14.40 -12.26 -2.16
N ALA A 633 13.24 -11.71 -2.55
CA ALA A 633 12.89 -11.47 -3.95
C ALA A 633 13.65 -10.30 -4.59
N TYR A 634 14.03 -9.30 -3.80
CA TYR A 634 14.78 -8.12 -4.29
C TYR A 634 16.22 -8.46 -4.67
N TYR A 635 16.86 -9.40 -3.95
CA TYR A 635 18.28 -9.68 -4.14
C TYR A 635 18.64 -10.05 -5.59
N PRO A 636 17.94 -10.98 -6.28
CA PRO A 636 18.16 -11.25 -7.71
C PRO A 636 17.97 -10.02 -8.60
N VAL A 637 16.98 -9.17 -8.29
CA VAL A 637 16.67 -7.98 -9.10
C VAL A 637 17.79 -6.96 -9.04
N GLN A 638 18.31 -6.64 -7.84
CA GLN A 638 19.41 -5.67 -7.73
C GLN A 638 20.68 -6.15 -8.44
N VAL A 639 21.07 -7.43 -8.30
CA VAL A 639 22.32 -7.92 -8.89
C VAL A 639 22.21 -8.05 -10.41
N SER A 640 21.03 -8.39 -10.94
CA SER A 640 20.76 -8.33 -12.37
C SER A 640 20.85 -6.90 -12.92
N LYS A 641 20.25 -5.92 -12.23
CA LYS A 641 20.29 -4.50 -12.60
C LYS A 641 21.72 -3.94 -12.57
N ILE A 642 22.48 -4.27 -11.54
CA ILE A 642 23.90 -3.90 -11.41
C ILE A 642 24.72 -4.50 -12.54
N LEU A 643 24.60 -5.80 -12.80
CA LEU A 643 25.33 -6.48 -13.86
C LEU A 643 25.02 -5.87 -15.23
N HIS A 644 23.74 -5.62 -15.53
CA HIS A 644 23.32 -5.03 -16.80
C HIS A 644 23.97 -3.67 -17.03
N ARG A 645 23.84 -2.75 -16.06
CA ARG A 645 24.44 -1.41 -16.14
C ARG A 645 25.96 -1.47 -16.21
N TYR A 646 26.59 -2.31 -15.38
CA TYR A 646 28.04 -2.46 -15.36
C TYR A 646 28.58 -2.92 -16.72
N ASN A 647 28.01 -3.97 -17.32
CA ASN A 647 28.45 -4.46 -18.63
C ASN A 647 28.30 -3.39 -19.72
N LYS A 648 27.16 -2.69 -19.75
CA LYS A 648 26.92 -1.63 -20.73
C LYS A 648 27.90 -0.47 -20.54
N LEU A 649 28.23 -0.11 -19.30
CA LEU A 649 29.23 0.93 -18.99
C LEU A 649 30.66 0.49 -19.32
N LEU A 650 30.99 -0.80 -19.17
CA LEU A 650 32.27 -1.34 -19.63
C LEU A 650 32.44 -1.19 -21.14
N ASP A 651 31.38 -1.47 -21.91
CA ASP A 651 31.41 -1.33 -23.38
C ASP A 651 31.64 0.12 -23.82
N VAL A 652 31.21 1.10 -23.01
CA VAL A 652 31.28 2.54 -23.32
C VAL A 652 32.57 3.18 -22.79
N TYR A 653 32.92 2.97 -21.52
CA TYR A 653 33.99 3.68 -20.83
C TYR A 653 35.23 2.83 -20.53
N GLY A 654 35.13 1.50 -20.65
CA GLY A 654 36.19 0.58 -20.25
C GLY A 654 36.26 0.34 -18.72
N GLU A 655 36.92 -0.76 -18.34
CA GLU A 655 36.95 -1.24 -16.96
C GLU A 655 37.66 -0.29 -15.98
N GLU A 656 38.79 0.28 -16.38
CA GLU A 656 39.56 1.20 -15.54
C GLU A 656 38.71 2.41 -15.13
N THR A 657 38.04 3.05 -16.09
CA THR A 657 37.19 4.22 -15.83
C THR A 657 35.97 3.89 -14.99
N VAL A 658 35.34 2.73 -15.21
CA VAL A 658 34.18 2.31 -14.39
C VAL A 658 34.62 2.03 -12.95
N ARG A 659 35.78 1.40 -12.73
CA ARG A 659 36.20 0.90 -11.42
C ARG A 659 37.02 1.88 -10.57
N GLN A 660 37.67 2.89 -11.17
CA GLN A 660 38.58 3.81 -10.46
C GLN A 660 37.95 4.58 -9.28
N ALA A 661 36.62 4.76 -9.29
CA ALA A 661 35.92 5.55 -8.30
C ALA A 661 35.58 4.78 -7.01
N TYR A 662 35.71 3.46 -7.00
CA TYR A 662 35.39 2.61 -5.86
C TYR A 662 36.61 2.40 -4.97
N ASP A 663 36.41 2.38 -3.65
CA ASP A 663 37.45 1.95 -2.71
C ASP A 663 37.50 0.42 -2.54
N GLU A 664 38.41 -0.06 -1.68
CA GLU A 664 38.62 -1.50 -1.49
C GLU A 664 37.34 -2.23 -1.03
N GLU A 665 36.60 -1.68 -0.07
CA GLU A 665 35.34 -2.28 0.41
C GLU A 665 34.31 -2.33 -0.72
N GLU A 666 34.15 -1.22 -1.42
CA GLU A 666 33.15 -1.08 -2.48
C GLU A 666 33.44 -1.99 -3.68
N LEU A 667 34.72 -2.18 -4.02
CA LEU A 667 35.14 -3.15 -5.04
C LEU A 667 34.80 -4.58 -4.62
N GLN A 668 35.03 -4.95 -3.36
CA GLN A 668 34.64 -6.28 -2.84
C GLN A 668 33.13 -6.52 -2.95
N ILE A 669 32.32 -5.51 -2.61
CA ILE A 669 30.85 -5.59 -2.72
C ILE A 669 30.40 -5.61 -4.18
N LEU A 670 31.00 -4.79 -5.04
CA LEU A 670 30.71 -4.79 -6.48
C LEU A 670 31.00 -6.15 -7.10
N ASP A 671 32.15 -6.75 -6.77
CA ASP A 671 32.53 -8.07 -7.29
C ASP A 671 31.61 -9.19 -6.78
N GLU A 672 31.19 -9.12 -5.51
CA GLU A 672 30.13 -10.00 -4.96
C GLU A 672 28.86 -9.90 -5.82
N PHE A 673 28.36 -8.68 -6.06
CA PHE A 673 27.15 -8.46 -6.84
C PHE A 673 27.27 -8.87 -8.30
N LEU A 674 28.42 -8.62 -8.94
CA LEU A 674 28.65 -9.04 -10.33
C LEU A 674 28.75 -10.58 -10.43
N ALA A 675 29.41 -11.23 -9.46
CA ALA A 675 29.48 -12.69 -9.41
C ALA A 675 28.09 -13.31 -9.28
N HIS A 676 27.29 -12.83 -8.32
CA HIS A 676 25.93 -13.29 -8.12
C HIS A 676 25.03 -12.97 -9.32
N GLY A 677 25.14 -11.76 -9.89
CA GLY A 677 24.40 -11.34 -11.09
C GLY A 677 24.65 -12.27 -12.27
N ARG A 678 25.89 -12.73 -12.49
CA ARG A 678 26.22 -13.67 -13.57
C ARG A 678 25.58 -15.04 -13.33
N ILE A 679 25.53 -15.50 -12.09
CA ILE A 679 24.88 -16.77 -11.72
C ILE A 679 23.37 -16.67 -11.91
N ILE A 680 22.74 -15.57 -11.47
CA ILE A 680 21.31 -15.29 -11.68
C ILE A 680 20.99 -15.24 -13.18
N GLN A 681 21.82 -14.57 -13.99
CA GLN A 681 21.61 -14.51 -15.43
C GLN A 681 21.68 -15.90 -16.08
N LYS A 682 22.66 -16.72 -15.70
CA LYS A 682 22.75 -18.11 -16.18
C LYS A 682 21.50 -18.93 -15.84
N GLU A 683 20.95 -18.74 -14.64
CA GLU A 683 19.70 -19.41 -14.25
C GLU A 683 18.50 -18.93 -15.08
N ARG A 684 18.39 -17.63 -15.35
CA ARG A 684 17.37 -17.08 -16.25
C ARG A 684 17.50 -17.67 -17.65
N ASP A 685 18.71 -17.74 -18.19
CA ASP A 685 18.97 -18.29 -19.53
C ASP A 685 18.63 -19.79 -19.59
N ARG A 686 19.03 -20.56 -18.56
CA ARG A 686 18.68 -21.98 -18.43
C ARG A 686 17.17 -22.18 -18.36
N ALA A 687 16.48 -21.42 -17.51
CA ALA A 687 15.03 -21.50 -17.35
C ALA A 687 14.29 -21.17 -18.66
N LYS A 688 14.75 -20.13 -19.37
CA LYS A 688 14.24 -19.75 -20.69
C LYS A 688 14.43 -20.87 -21.72
N LEU A 689 15.61 -21.50 -21.78
CA LEU A 689 15.88 -22.64 -22.67
C LEU A 689 15.01 -23.86 -22.36
N ALA A 690 14.67 -24.07 -21.08
CA ALA A 690 13.80 -25.14 -20.62
C ALA A 690 12.29 -24.78 -20.62
N ASN A 691 11.93 -23.55 -21.00
CA ASN A 691 10.56 -23.02 -20.96
C ASN A 691 9.89 -23.16 -19.59
N GLU A 692 10.63 -22.84 -18.52
CA GLU A 692 10.13 -22.83 -17.14
C GLU A 692 10.47 -21.53 -16.40
N ALA A 693 9.87 -21.33 -15.23
CA ALA A 693 10.22 -20.21 -14.36
C ALA A 693 11.61 -20.42 -13.71
N PRO A 694 12.43 -19.37 -13.56
CA PRO A 694 13.74 -19.50 -12.92
C PRO A 694 13.60 -19.92 -11.46
N TYR A 695 14.57 -20.70 -10.98
CA TYR A 695 14.60 -21.22 -9.62
C TYR A 695 15.82 -20.70 -8.85
N PHE A 696 15.66 -19.51 -8.27
CA PHE A 696 16.73 -18.83 -7.55
C PHE A 696 16.95 -19.32 -6.12
N LEU A 697 15.96 -19.95 -5.48
CA LEU A 697 16.01 -20.27 -4.06
C LEU A 697 17.26 -21.07 -3.63
N PRO A 698 17.72 -22.10 -4.37
CA PRO A 698 18.95 -22.81 -4.01
C PRO A 698 20.18 -21.90 -3.97
N LEU A 699 20.28 -20.95 -4.91
CA LEU A 699 21.37 -19.98 -5.00
C LEU A 699 21.29 -18.98 -3.83
N LEU A 700 20.09 -18.51 -3.52
CA LEU A 700 19.87 -17.59 -2.41
C LEU A 700 20.18 -18.24 -1.05
N GLN A 701 19.86 -19.52 -0.89
CA GLN A 701 20.21 -20.32 0.29
C GLN A 701 21.72 -20.57 0.39
N GLU A 702 22.43 -20.78 -0.73
CA GLU A 702 23.89 -20.86 -0.75
C GLU A 702 24.55 -19.57 -0.26
N TRP A 703 23.94 -18.42 -0.53
CA TRP A 703 24.35 -17.11 -0.01
C TRP A 703 23.79 -16.81 1.39
N GLY A 704 23.16 -17.79 2.03
CA GLY A 704 22.69 -17.76 3.42
C GLY A 704 21.24 -17.31 3.62
N GLY A 705 20.51 -16.95 2.56
CA GLY A 705 19.07 -16.73 2.59
C GLY A 705 18.57 -15.59 3.49
N VAL A 706 17.29 -15.67 3.86
CA VAL A 706 16.62 -14.71 4.75
C VAL A 706 15.92 -15.44 5.90
N THR A 707 16.26 -15.03 7.13
CA THR A 707 15.67 -15.58 8.35
C THR A 707 14.93 -14.50 9.13
N LEU A 708 13.70 -14.79 9.53
CA LEU A 708 12.90 -13.95 10.42
C LEU A 708 13.10 -14.42 11.87
N PHE A 709 13.52 -13.51 12.74
CA PHE A 709 13.78 -13.74 14.16
C PHE A 709 12.65 -13.16 15.01
N TYR A 710 12.05 -13.99 15.87
CA TYR A 710 11.02 -13.57 16.82
C TYR A 710 11.39 -13.96 18.24
N ARG A 711 11.26 -13.00 19.17
CA ARG A 711 11.64 -13.18 20.60
C ARG A 711 10.77 -14.16 21.39
N LYS A 712 9.66 -14.64 20.83
CA LYS A 712 8.76 -15.64 21.44
C LYS A 712 8.51 -16.75 20.42
N GLY A 713 7.52 -17.61 20.67
CA GLY A 713 7.11 -18.68 19.76
C GLY A 713 6.39 -18.10 18.56
N ILE A 714 6.54 -18.69 17.37
CA ILE A 714 5.85 -18.20 16.17
C ILE A 714 4.32 -18.26 16.35
N THR A 715 3.80 -19.24 17.10
CA THR A 715 2.38 -19.33 17.48
C THR A 715 1.88 -18.16 18.33
N ASP A 716 2.78 -17.47 19.05
CA ASP A 716 2.48 -16.24 19.81
C ASP A 716 2.58 -14.97 18.97
N SER A 717 3.00 -15.07 17.71
CA SER A 717 3.18 -13.92 16.84
C SER A 717 1.83 -13.34 16.39
N PRO A 718 1.72 -12.00 16.22
CA PRO A 718 0.54 -11.39 15.61
C PRO A 718 0.22 -11.96 14.22
N ALA A 719 1.24 -12.26 13.41
CA ALA A 719 1.05 -12.88 12.10
C ALA A 719 0.37 -14.24 12.22
N TYR A 720 0.76 -15.12 13.15
CA TYR A 720 0.10 -16.42 13.32
C TYR A 720 -1.34 -16.29 13.80
N ARG A 721 -1.58 -15.45 14.82
CA ARG A 721 -2.92 -15.31 15.42
C ARG A 721 -3.93 -14.63 14.48
N GLN A 722 -3.45 -13.75 13.61
CA GLN A 722 -4.32 -12.93 12.77
C GLN A 722 -4.26 -13.27 11.28
N ASN A 723 -3.15 -13.78 10.75
CA ASN A 723 -2.89 -13.95 9.32
C ASN A 723 -1.90 -15.11 9.05
N HIS A 724 -2.11 -16.28 9.69
CA HIS A 724 -1.27 -17.47 9.54
C HIS A 724 -1.05 -17.91 8.08
N GLU A 725 -2.00 -17.62 7.19
CA GLU A 725 -1.92 -17.86 5.76
C GLU A 725 -0.69 -17.18 5.14
N GLU A 726 -0.32 -15.98 5.62
CA GLU A 726 0.86 -15.26 5.12
C GLU A 726 2.18 -15.86 5.63
N ILE A 727 2.16 -16.54 6.78
CA ILE A 727 3.33 -17.32 7.25
C ILE A 727 3.54 -18.52 6.32
N TYR A 728 2.47 -19.23 5.95
CA TYR A 728 2.55 -20.33 4.99
C TYR A 728 3.13 -19.87 3.65
N GLN A 729 2.67 -18.72 3.13
CA GLN A 729 3.21 -18.16 1.88
C GLN A 729 4.69 -17.79 1.99
N ALA A 730 5.13 -17.21 3.12
CA ALA A 730 6.53 -16.90 3.34
C ALA A 730 7.42 -18.15 3.41
N LEU A 731 6.96 -19.18 4.12
CA LEU A 731 7.66 -20.47 4.20
C LEU A 731 7.78 -21.10 2.80
N ALA A 732 6.71 -21.06 2.01
CA ALA A 732 6.72 -21.58 0.64
C ALA A 732 7.73 -20.83 -0.25
N GLU A 733 7.96 -19.53 -0.03
CA GLU A 733 9.02 -18.77 -0.72
C GLU A 733 10.44 -19.09 -0.23
N GLY A 734 10.58 -19.91 0.81
CA GLY A 734 11.86 -20.33 1.38
C GLY A 734 12.37 -19.45 2.53
N ILE A 735 11.53 -18.58 3.08
CA ILE A 735 11.84 -17.83 4.31
C ILE A 735 11.89 -18.79 5.49
N GLN A 736 12.88 -18.63 6.36
CA GLN A 736 13.01 -19.38 7.61
C GLN A 736 12.49 -18.53 8.77
N LEU A 737 11.81 -19.15 9.76
CA LEU A 737 11.39 -18.45 10.99
C LEU A 737 12.07 -19.06 12.21
N ALA A 738 12.79 -18.24 12.97
CA ALA A 738 13.49 -18.60 14.20
C ALA A 738 12.75 -18.02 15.42
N GLU A 739 12.35 -18.90 16.32
CA GLU A 739 11.65 -18.53 17.57
C GLU A 739 12.60 -18.38 18.76
N GLY A 740 12.16 -17.63 19.77
CA GLY A 740 12.94 -17.41 20.98
C GLY A 740 14.22 -16.60 20.73
N MET A 741 14.24 -15.69 19.76
CA MET A 741 15.45 -14.96 19.38
C MET A 741 15.30 -13.47 19.75
N SER A 742 15.94 -13.06 20.84
CA SER A 742 15.94 -11.65 21.28
C SER A 742 17.26 -10.97 20.89
N PRO A 743 17.25 -9.91 20.07
CA PRO A 743 18.49 -9.26 19.62
C PRO A 743 19.17 -8.50 20.76
N ALA A 744 20.50 -8.57 20.85
CA ALA A 744 21.28 -7.90 21.89
C ALA A 744 22.32 -6.90 21.32
N GLU A 745 23.21 -7.36 20.44
CA GLU A 745 24.31 -6.53 19.92
C GLU A 745 24.61 -6.84 18.46
N ALA A 746 24.82 -5.79 17.66
CA ALA A 746 25.32 -5.89 16.31
C ALA A 746 26.84 -5.66 16.27
N ILE A 747 27.55 -6.58 15.64
CA ILE A 747 29.01 -6.58 15.53
C ILE A 747 29.38 -6.22 14.09
N ALA A 748 30.18 -5.17 13.95
CA ALA A 748 30.67 -4.70 12.67
C ALA A 748 31.95 -5.44 12.24
N ASP A 749 32.16 -5.56 10.92
CA ASP A 749 33.44 -5.94 10.34
C ASP A 749 34.44 -4.78 10.37
N GLN A 750 35.62 -5.01 9.80
CA GLN A 750 36.72 -4.05 9.70
C GLN A 750 36.35 -2.74 8.97
N TYR A 751 35.26 -2.72 8.20
CA TYR A 751 34.81 -1.53 7.48
C TYR A 751 33.64 -0.81 8.17
N GLY A 752 33.12 -1.33 9.28
CA GLY A 752 31.94 -0.78 9.95
C GLY A 752 30.60 -1.33 9.43
N HIS A 753 30.62 -2.39 8.61
CA HIS A 753 29.41 -3.05 8.09
C HIS A 753 29.01 -4.22 8.99
N LEU A 754 27.71 -4.50 9.13
CA LEU A 754 27.22 -5.65 9.89
C LEU A 754 27.88 -6.96 9.41
N GLN A 755 28.47 -7.68 10.35
CA GLN A 755 29.05 -9.01 10.12
C GLN A 755 28.28 -10.08 10.88
N THR A 756 27.96 -9.78 12.15
CA THR A 756 27.40 -10.75 13.08
C THR A 756 26.41 -10.07 14.01
N MET A 757 25.34 -10.78 14.37
CA MET A 757 24.33 -10.35 15.34
C MET A 757 24.30 -11.32 16.51
N THR A 758 24.44 -10.79 17.73
CA THR A 758 24.26 -11.55 18.96
C THR A 758 22.80 -11.55 19.37
N PHE A 759 22.24 -12.74 19.58
CA PHE A 759 20.90 -12.95 20.11
C PHE A 759 20.98 -13.62 21.48
N GLU A 760 20.17 -13.16 22.42
CA GLU A 760 19.80 -13.98 23.57
C GLU A 760 18.79 -15.02 23.09
N ARG A 761 19.22 -16.29 23.06
CA ARG A 761 18.34 -17.41 22.77
C ARG A 761 17.49 -17.68 23.99
N LEU A 762 16.18 -17.60 23.81
CA LEU A 762 15.17 -17.80 24.81
C LEU A 762 14.49 -19.15 24.58
N GLU A 763 14.14 -19.83 25.68
CA GLU A 763 13.35 -21.05 25.68
C GLU A 763 12.10 -20.83 26.52
N ASN A 764 10.97 -21.40 26.08
CA ASN A 764 9.75 -21.36 26.87
C ASN A 764 9.77 -22.45 27.95
N ARG A 765 9.86 -22.04 29.22
CA ARG A 765 9.74 -22.91 30.39
C ARG A 765 8.53 -22.46 31.22
N ASP A 766 7.54 -23.33 31.35
CA ASP A 766 6.30 -23.06 32.09
C ASP A 766 5.55 -21.78 31.64
N GLY A 767 5.51 -21.53 30.33
CA GLY A 767 4.82 -20.37 29.75
C GLY A 767 5.62 -19.06 29.83
N LYS A 768 6.86 -19.09 30.35
CA LYS A 768 7.76 -17.95 30.42
C LYS A 768 8.98 -18.17 29.53
N TRP A 769 9.28 -17.16 28.71
CA TRP A 769 10.48 -17.15 27.87
C TRP A 769 11.68 -16.72 28.73
N GLN A 770 12.64 -17.62 28.91
CA GLN A 770 13.83 -17.43 29.73
C GLN A 770 15.08 -17.57 28.88
N LYS A 771 16.11 -16.77 29.18
CA LYS A 771 17.41 -16.84 28.51
C LYS A 771 18.06 -18.21 28.74
N LEU A 772 18.41 -18.88 27.65
CA LEU A 772 19.14 -20.14 27.64
C LEU A 772 20.64 -19.90 27.43
N THR A 773 20.99 -19.16 26.38
CA THR A 773 22.38 -18.86 26.01
C THR A 773 22.43 -17.68 25.04
N ASP A 774 23.62 -17.15 24.78
CA ASP A 774 23.84 -16.18 23.71
C ASP A 774 24.29 -16.91 22.44
N LEU A 775 23.78 -16.46 21.29
CA LEU A 775 24.09 -17.04 20.00
C LEU A 775 24.51 -15.95 19.02
N GLN A 776 25.62 -16.17 18.33
CA GLN A 776 26.13 -15.27 17.30
C GLN A 776 25.75 -15.81 15.92
N ILE A 777 25.08 -14.99 15.12
CA ILE A 777 24.61 -15.34 13.77
C ILE A 777 25.22 -14.36 12.77
N ASN A 778 25.89 -14.88 11.74
CA ASN A 778 26.43 -14.04 10.68
C ASN A 778 25.31 -13.47 9.82
N LEU A 779 25.28 -12.14 9.67
CA LEU A 779 24.31 -11.40 8.88
C LEU A 779 25.04 -10.24 8.21
N ARG A 780 24.77 -9.98 6.93
CA ARG A 780 25.23 -8.79 6.20
C ARG A 780 24.14 -7.73 6.10
N SER A 781 22.89 -8.08 6.33
CA SER A 781 21.80 -7.11 6.41
C SER A 781 20.77 -7.51 7.47
N LEU A 782 20.24 -6.52 8.21
CA LEU A 782 19.26 -6.74 9.27
C LEU A 782 18.16 -5.69 9.21
N PHE A 783 16.89 -6.13 9.25
CA PHE A 783 15.73 -5.26 9.15
C PHE A 783 14.86 -5.36 10.41
N ILE A 784 14.49 -4.22 11.00
CA ILE A 784 13.73 -4.18 12.25
C ILE A 784 12.26 -3.82 11.99
N ALA A 785 11.37 -4.76 12.28
CA ALA A 785 9.91 -4.68 12.12
C ALA A 785 9.18 -4.83 13.46
N ALA A 786 9.52 -3.97 14.43
CA ALA A 786 9.00 -4.01 15.81
C ALA A 786 7.64 -3.28 16.01
N GLY A 787 6.92 -2.99 14.92
CA GLY A 787 5.64 -2.26 14.93
C GLY A 787 5.78 -0.75 14.86
N THR A 788 4.64 -0.07 14.81
CA THR A 788 4.51 1.39 14.66
C THR A 788 3.54 1.97 15.69
N SER A 789 3.64 3.28 15.93
CA SER A 789 2.68 4.07 16.70
C SER A 789 1.70 4.80 15.78
N PRO A 790 0.51 5.24 16.23
CA PRO A 790 -0.35 6.12 15.43
C PRO A 790 0.38 7.42 15.06
N ASN A 791 0.02 8.03 13.93
CA ASN A 791 0.62 9.28 13.46
C ASN A 791 -0.05 10.50 14.10
N THR A 792 0.40 10.85 15.31
CA THR A 792 -0.08 12.02 16.06
C THR A 792 0.86 13.23 15.92
N ILE A 793 1.64 13.29 14.83
CA ILE A 793 2.74 14.25 14.66
C ILE A 793 2.31 15.72 14.78
N TYR A 794 1.06 16.04 14.42
CA TYR A 794 0.53 17.39 14.58
C TYR A 794 0.62 17.86 16.03
N GLU A 795 0.24 17.01 16.99
CA GLU A 795 0.31 17.33 18.42
C GLU A 795 1.76 17.48 18.90
N SER A 796 2.68 16.68 18.35
CA SER A 796 4.10 16.82 18.69
C SER A 796 4.71 18.13 18.19
N GLU A 797 4.28 18.62 17.02
CA GLU A 797 4.75 19.89 16.45
C GLU A 797 4.03 21.12 17.01
N HIS A 798 2.76 20.97 17.38
CA HIS A 798 1.91 22.02 17.92
C HIS A 798 1.28 21.51 19.23
N PRO A 799 2.06 21.45 20.33
CA PRO A 799 1.56 20.99 21.62
C PRO A 799 0.31 21.75 22.07
N ASP A 800 -0.54 21.07 22.85
CA ASP A 800 -1.79 21.58 23.40
C ASP A 800 -2.87 21.84 22.32
N SER A 801 -2.73 21.24 21.15
CA SER A 801 -3.76 21.29 20.09
C SER A 801 -4.90 20.31 20.38
N PHE A 802 -4.59 19.15 20.98
CA PHE A 802 -5.53 18.08 21.29
C PHE A 802 -5.26 17.46 22.66
N GLU A 803 -6.32 16.96 23.30
CA GLU A 803 -6.19 16.05 24.45
C GLU A 803 -5.84 14.65 23.94
N MET A 804 -4.94 13.97 24.64
CA MET A 804 -4.37 12.68 24.25
C MET A 804 -4.77 11.56 25.23
N ASP A 805 -5.09 10.38 24.71
CA ASP A 805 -5.28 9.13 25.46
C ASP A 805 -4.12 8.17 25.15
N GLY A 806 -3.11 8.20 26.02
CA GLY A 806 -1.85 7.49 25.80
C GLY A 806 -1.14 7.98 24.53
N LYS A 807 -1.17 7.16 23.47
CA LYS A 807 -0.56 7.48 22.16
C LYS A 807 -1.58 7.93 21.11
N PHE A 808 -2.87 7.89 21.40
CA PHE A 808 -3.95 8.25 20.48
C PHE A 808 -4.55 9.61 20.85
N TYR A 809 -5.30 10.23 19.93
CA TYR A 809 -6.17 11.36 20.29
C TYR A 809 -7.30 10.87 21.20
N GLN A 810 -7.67 11.67 22.21
CA GLN A 810 -8.82 11.36 23.06
C GLN A 810 -10.11 11.39 22.21
N ARG A 811 -10.94 10.34 22.34
CA ARG A 811 -12.22 10.20 21.64
C ARG A 811 -13.33 10.96 22.37
N TYR A 812 -14.17 11.67 21.61
CA TYR A 812 -15.33 12.37 22.15
C TYR A 812 -16.62 12.04 21.39
N GLU A 813 -17.67 11.85 22.19
CA GLU A 813 -19.05 11.74 21.72
C GLU A 813 -19.72 13.12 21.84
N PRO A 814 -20.38 13.63 20.79
CA PRO A 814 -21.15 14.86 20.89
C PRO A 814 -22.49 14.64 21.60
N GLU A 815 -22.76 15.40 22.67
CA GLU A 815 -24.03 15.42 23.40
C GLU A 815 -24.76 16.77 23.23
N GLY A 816 -26.10 16.71 23.24
CA GLY A 816 -26.95 17.90 23.06
C GLY A 816 -27.57 18.03 21.67
N LYS A 817 -28.59 18.91 21.54
CA LYS A 817 -29.32 19.19 20.28
C LYS A 817 -28.97 20.54 19.66
N THR A 818 -27.92 21.19 20.17
CA THR A 818 -27.45 22.51 19.73
C THR A 818 -26.50 22.37 18.54
N ASP A 819 -26.32 23.45 17.77
CA ASP A 819 -25.30 23.54 16.71
C ASP A 819 -23.86 23.53 17.26
N GLN A 820 -23.72 23.56 18.59
CA GLN A 820 -22.49 23.41 19.35
C GLN A 820 -22.75 22.33 20.41
N PRO A 821 -22.62 21.04 20.06
CA PRO A 821 -22.75 19.97 21.04
C PRO A 821 -21.61 20.01 22.05
N ASP A 822 -21.91 19.59 23.27
CA ASP A 822 -20.89 19.33 24.29
C ASP A 822 -20.13 18.06 23.91
N LEU A 823 -18.82 18.02 24.16
CA LEU A 823 -17.98 16.87 23.82
C LEU A 823 -17.71 16.05 25.09
N VAL A 824 -18.14 14.79 25.11
CA VAL A 824 -17.97 13.88 26.25
C VAL A 824 -16.94 12.80 25.93
N ALA A 825 -15.84 12.79 26.70
CA ALA A 825 -14.74 11.84 26.53
C ALA A 825 -15.20 10.38 26.72
N GLN A 826 -14.84 9.49 25.79
CA GLN A 826 -15.20 8.07 25.84
C GLN A 826 -13.98 7.19 26.20
N HIS A 827 -14.18 6.29 27.18
CA HIS A 827 -13.18 5.33 27.67
C HIS A 827 -13.72 3.89 27.68
N ASP A 828 -14.68 3.62 26.80
CA ASP A 828 -15.29 2.31 26.61
C ASP A 828 -14.37 1.34 25.85
N ASN A 829 -14.92 0.19 25.44
CA ASN A 829 -14.15 -0.88 24.81
C ASN A 829 -13.49 -0.43 23.49
N LEU A 830 -12.31 -0.96 23.16
CA LEU A 830 -11.55 -0.62 21.95
C LEU A 830 -11.72 -1.63 20.81
N ILE A 831 -12.77 -2.45 20.85
CA ILE A 831 -13.07 -3.44 19.82
C ILE A 831 -14.19 -2.89 18.92
N PRO A 832 -14.06 -2.94 17.57
CA PRO A 832 -15.13 -2.55 16.65
C PRO A 832 -16.45 -3.25 16.97
N LYS A 833 -17.58 -2.54 16.82
CA LYS A 833 -18.95 -2.97 17.17
C LYS A 833 -19.25 -3.11 18.67
N VAL A 834 -18.25 -2.99 19.54
CA VAL A 834 -18.43 -2.97 21.00
C VAL A 834 -18.22 -1.56 21.53
N GLY A 835 -17.11 -0.94 21.15
CA GLY A 835 -16.82 0.46 21.44
C GLY A 835 -17.57 1.41 20.52
N LYS A 836 -17.96 2.57 21.07
CA LYS A 836 -18.47 3.67 20.26
C LYS A 836 -17.39 4.19 19.30
N PRO A 837 -17.77 4.57 18.07
CA PRO A 837 -16.87 5.25 17.15
C PRO A 837 -16.34 6.55 17.76
N ALA A 838 -17.20 7.48 18.21
CA ALA A 838 -16.79 8.73 18.87
C ALA A 838 -15.57 9.43 18.20
N PRO A 839 -15.61 9.73 16.89
CA PRO A 839 -14.42 10.08 16.11
C PRO A 839 -13.96 11.52 16.29
N LEU A 840 -14.60 12.33 17.15
CA LEU A 840 -14.25 13.74 17.38
C LEU A 840 -13.06 13.83 18.34
N THR A 841 -12.14 14.77 18.09
CA THR A 841 -11.08 15.14 19.04
C THR A 841 -11.60 16.16 20.05
N SER A 842 -10.73 16.63 20.97
CA SER A 842 -11.06 17.73 21.89
C SER A 842 -11.17 19.11 21.20
N TYR A 843 -10.86 19.21 19.91
CA TYR A 843 -10.89 20.50 19.21
C TYR A 843 -12.33 20.95 18.96
N HIS A 844 -12.71 22.03 19.64
CA HIS A 844 -13.96 22.76 19.39
C HIS A 844 -13.72 24.27 19.53
N ARG A 845 -13.72 25.00 18.41
CA ARG A 845 -13.56 26.47 18.39
C ARG A 845 -14.43 27.09 17.31
N ASN A 846 -15.20 28.13 17.65
CA ASN A 846 -16.06 28.86 16.71
C ASN A 846 -17.01 27.95 15.88
N GLY A 847 -17.52 26.87 16.48
CA GLY A 847 -18.36 25.89 15.79
C GLY A 847 -17.63 25.03 14.76
N LYS A 848 -16.29 25.00 14.78
CA LYS A 848 -15.45 24.08 13.99
C LYS A 848 -15.01 22.91 14.86
N PHE A 849 -15.00 21.73 14.24
CA PHE A 849 -14.64 20.46 14.87
C PHE A 849 -13.58 19.75 14.04
N ILE A 850 -12.85 18.84 14.69
CA ILE A 850 -11.88 17.96 14.03
C ILE A 850 -12.19 16.52 14.41
N SER A 851 -12.12 15.62 13.44
CA SER A 851 -12.27 14.18 13.66
C SER A 851 -11.05 13.39 13.22
N PHE A 852 -10.94 12.12 13.63
CA PHE A 852 -9.80 11.25 13.31
C PHE A 852 -10.22 9.80 13.04
N TYR A 853 -9.46 9.10 12.19
CA TYR A 853 -9.86 7.83 11.58
C TYR A 853 -8.68 6.86 11.37
N GLY A 854 -8.98 5.60 11.07
CA GLY A 854 -7.99 4.58 10.70
C GLY A 854 -7.07 4.19 11.86
N ASP A 855 -5.77 4.03 11.57
CA ASP A 855 -4.76 3.68 12.58
C ASP A 855 -4.56 4.76 13.65
N ASN A 856 -5.03 6.00 13.42
CA ASN A 856 -5.09 7.02 14.46
C ASN A 856 -6.19 6.75 15.50
N HIS A 857 -7.13 5.85 15.22
CA HIS A 857 -8.29 5.60 16.05
C HIS A 857 -8.17 4.27 16.81
N PRO A 858 -8.17 4.26 18.15
CA PRO A 858 -7.82 3.07 18.93
C PRO A 858 -8.81 1.90 18.73
N VAL A 859 -10.09 2.18 18.45
CA VAL A 859 -11.10 1.15 18.14
C VAL A 859 -10.80 0.44 16.81
N TYR A 860 -10.22 1.12 15.83
CA TYR A 860 -10.11 0.66 14.44
C TYR A 860 -8.66 0.40 13.99
N ALA A 861 -7.68 0.62 14.85
CA ALA A 861 -6.28 0.45 14.50
C ALA A 861 -5.91 -1.01 14.17
N GLY A 862 -5.12 -1.19 13.12
CA GLY A 862 -4.36 -2.42 12.87
C GLY A 862 -4.57 -3.12 11.53
N ASN A 863 -5.71 -2.97 10.85
CA ASN A 863 -5.90 -3.54 9.51
C ASN A 863 -6.74 -2.66 8.58
N VAL A 864 -6.65 -2.94 7.27
CA VAL A 864 -7.27 -2.12 6.21
C VAL A 864 -8.80 -2.04 6.37
N VAL A 865 -9.48 -3.17 6.56
CA VAL A 865 -10.94 -3.21 6.66
C VAL A 865 -11.47 -2.47 7.90
N LYS A 866 -10.75 -2.53 9.03
CA LYS A 866 -11.09 -1.72 10.22
C LYS A 866 -10.88 -0.23 9.96
N ALA A 867 -9.82 0.15 9.27
CA ALA A 867 -9.60 1.54 8.90
C ALA A 867 -10.72 2.07 7.99
N MET A 868 -11.19 1.28 7.03
CA MET A 868 -12.35 1.62 6.20
C MET A 868 -13.66 1.68 7.04
N ALA A 869 -13.84 0.75 7.98
CA ALA A 869 -14.98 0.78 8.90
C ALA A 869 -15.02 2.04 9.76
N SER A 870 -13.87 2.56 10.22
CA SER A 870 -13.83 3.83 10.94
C SER A 870 -14.44 4.99 10.14
N ALA A 871 -14.25 5.00 8.81
CA ALA A 871 -14.83 6.01 7.95
C ALA A 871 -16.34 5.81 7.75
N LYS A 872 -16.78 4.56 7.54
CA LYS A 872 -18.20 4.19 7.46
C LYS A 872 -18.96 4.59 8.73
N ASP A 873 -18.39 4.30 9.89
CA ASP A 873 -19.05 4.52 11.18
C ASP A 873 -18.94 5.98 11.64
N GLY A 874 -17.90 6.69 11.18
CA GLY A 874 -17.61 8.05 11.64
C GLY A 874 -18.06 9.18 10.71
N TYR A 875 -18.35 8.95 9.42
CA TYR A 875 -18.89 10.00 8.55
C TYR A 875 -20.25 10.57 9.02
N PRO A 876 -21.18 9.80 9.64
CA PRO A 876 -22.46 10.34 10.08
C PRO A 876 -22.31 11.41 11.16
N TYR A 877 -21.24 11.36 11.97
CA TYR A 877 -20.92 12.41 12.95
C TYR A 877 -20.67 13.74 12.25
N ILE A 878 -19.90 13.75 11.15
CA ILE A 878 -19.66 14.96 10.35
C ILE A 878 -20.97 15.47 9.73
N VAL A 879 -21.76 14.60 9.11
CA VAL A 879 -23.06 14.97 8.52
C VAL A 879 -23.97 15.61 9.58
N ASN A 880 -23.99 15.04 10.78
CA ASN A 880 -24.82 15.54 11.89
C ASN A 880 -24.39 16.94 12.37
N LEU A 881 -23.08 17.26 12.38
CA LEU A 881 -22.59 18.61 12.70
C LEU A 881 -23.18 19.69 11.75
N PHE A 882 -23.49 19.32 10.51
CA PHE A 882 -24.05 20.24 9.51
C PHE A 882 -25.55 20.06 9.28
N LYS A 883 -26.23 19.22 10.05
CA LYS A 883 -27.64 18.84 9.83
C LYS A 883 -28.57 20.04 9.64
N LYS A 884 -28.42 21.09 10.45
CA LYS A 884 -29.22 22.32 10.34
C LYS A 884 -28.99 23.01 9.00
N HIS A 885 -27.74 23.23 8.60
CA HIS A 885 -27.39 23.82 7.30
C HIS A 885 -27.98 23.01 6.15
N LEU A 886 -27.79 21.68 6.18
CA LEU A 886 -28.29 20.77 5.15
C LEU A 886 -29.82 20.84 4.99
N SER A 887 -30.56 20.92 6.11
CA SER A 887 -32.03 21.04 6.09
C SER A 887 -32.56 22.36 5.52
N THR A 888 -31.71 23.38 5.39
CA THR A 888 -32.07 24.74 4.93
C THR A 888 -31.61 25.05 3.51
N LEU A 889 -31.09 24.05 2.78
CA LEU A 889 -30.58 24.24 1.42
C LEU A 889 -31.71 24.58 0.44
N ASP A 890 -31.57 25.72 -0.24
CA ASP A 890 -32.42 26.10 -1.37
C ASP A 890 -31.87 25.50 -2.68
N PRO A 891 -32.61 24.63 -3.39
CA PRO A 891 -32.22 24.11 -4.71
C PRO A 891 -31.96 25.20 -5.76
N ALA A 892 -32.68 26.33 -5.72
CA ALA A 892 -32.49 27.43 -6.67
C ALA A 892 -31.10 28.06 -6.57
N MET A 893 -30.41 27.89 -5.44
CA MET A 893 -29.07 28.40 -5.18
C MET A 893 -27.94 27.44 -5.61
N GLN A 894 -28.25 26.28 -6.20
CA GLN A 894 -27.25 25.27 -6.55
C GLN A 894 -26.18 25.78 -7.53
N VAL A 895 -26.58 26.54 -8.56
CA VAL A 895 -25.64 27.13 -9.53
C VAL A 895 -24.63 28.05 -8.83
N ARG A 896 -25.09 28.84 -7.85
CA ARG A 896 -24.21 29.71 -7.04
C ARG A 896 -23.28 28.89 -6.16
N ARG A 897 -23.75 27.79 -5.56
CA ARG A 897 -22.90 26.87 -4.77
C ARG A 897 -21.81 26.25 -5.65
N ASN A 898 -22.16 25.73 -6.83
CA ASN A 898 -21.19 25.16 -7.78
C ASN A 898 -20.15 26.20 -8.24
N LYS A 899 -20.57 27.45 -8.48
CA LYS A 899 -19.64 28.53 -8.79
C LYS A 899 -18.67 28.82 -7.64
N LYS A 900 -19.15 28.81 -6.38
CA LYS A 900 -18.29 28.96 -5.20
C LYS A 900 -17.30 27.81 -5.06
N LEU A 901 -17.73 26.57 -5.30
CA LEU A 901 -16.86 25.40 -5.30
C LEU A 901 -15.70 25.60 -6.28
N HIS A 902 -15.99 25.99 -7.51
CA HIS A 902 -14.98 26.21 -8.53
C HIS A 902 -13.97 27.31 -8.14
N ILE A 903 -14.44 28.41 -7.56
CA ILE A 903 -13.57 29.50 -7.07
C ILE A 903 -12.62 28.98 -5.97
N ILE A 904 -13.15 28.20 -5.03
CA ILE A 904 -12.33 27.62 -3.96
C ILE A 904 -11.31 26.63 -4.55
N GLN A 905 -11.73 25.74 -5.46
CA GLN A 905 -10.83 24.79 -6.10
C GLN A 905 -9.69 25.51 -6.85
N GLN A 906 -9.98 26.54 -7.63
CA GLN A 906 -8.95 27.35 -8.28
C GLN A 906 -7.99 28.02 -7.28
N HIS A 907 -8.51 28.49 -6.14
CA HIS A 907 -7.67 29.02 -5.07
C HIS A 907 -6.74 27.93 -4.52
N LEU A 908 -7.27 26.74 -4.22
CA LEU A 908 -6.51 25.62 -3.68
C LEU A 908 -5.47 25.10 -4.67
N ASP A 909 -5.82 24.98 -5.96
CA ASP A 909 -4.89 24.60 -7.03
C ASP A 909 -3.71 25.57 -7.08
N ASN A 910 -3.97 26.88 -6.97
CA ASN A 910 -2.92 27.89 -6.91
C ASN A 910 -2.08 27.84 -5.62
N ALA A 911 -2.67 27.40 -4.51
CA ALA A 911 -2.04 27.39 -3.20
C ALA A 911 -1.15 26.15 -2.99
N PHE A 912 -1.59 24.98 -3.48
CA PHE A 912 -0.96 23.68 -3.25
C PHE A 912 -0.08 23.19 -4.41
N ASN A 913 -0.38 23.53 -5.66
CA ASN A 913 0.44 23.07 -6.78
C ASN A 913 1.72 23.88 -6.89
N ALA A 914 2.85 23.17 -7.03
CA ALA A 914 4.15 23.77 -7.26
C ALA A 914 4.61 23.57 -8.70
N GLN A 915 5.33 24.56 -9.23
CA GLN A 915 5.89 24.55 -10.58
C GLN A 915 7.29 25.15 -10.62
N ILE A 916 8.09 24.70 -11.57
CA ILE A 916 9.43 25.23 -11.80
C ILE A 916 9.35 26.57 -12.53
N VAL A 917 10.09 27.57 -12.04
CA VAL A 917 10.17 28.93 -12.60
C VAL A 917 11.50 29.19 -13.27
N ALA A 918 12.60 28.65 -12.73
CA ALA A 918 13.92 28.74 -13.33
C ALA A 918 14.84 27.60 -12.85
N VAL A 919 15.80 27.23 -13.68
CA VAL A 919 16.92 26.34 -13.33
C VAL A 919 18.21 27.06 -13.74
N ASN A 920 19.04 27.42 -12.77
CA ASN A 920 20.26 28.21 -12.98
C ASN A 920 21.48 27.38 -12.56
N ARG A 921 22.48 27.27 -13.45
CA ARG A 921 23.78 26.71 -13.09
C ARG A 921 24.62 27.81 -12.42
N LEU A 922 24.92 27.64 -11.13
CA LEU A 922 25.66 28.61 -10.33
C LEU A 922 27.18 28.38 -10.41
N THR A 923 27.59 27.12 -10.46
CA THR A 923 28.99 26.68 -10.63
C THR A 923 28.99 25.44 -11.54
N PRO A 924 30.15 24.87 -11.91
CA PRO A 924 30.18 23.61 -12.68
C PRO A 924 29.43 22.44 -12.02
N THR A 925 29.20 22.48 -10.70
CA THR A 925 28.58 21.38 -9.94
C THR A 925 27.38 21.81 -9.09
N ILE A 926 27.03 23.11 -9.04
CA ILE A 926 25.93 23.63 -8.21
C ILE A 926 24.82 24.18 -9.09
N ILE A 927 23.60 23.71 -8.83
CA ILE A 927 22.37 24.12 -9.50
C ILE A 927 21.43 24.80 -8.50
N GLU A 928 20.79 25.87 -8.95
CA GLU A 928 19.68 26.52 -8.28
C GLU A 928 18.38 26.25 -9.06
N VAL A 929 17.39 25.69 -8.38
CA VAL A 929 16.03 25.51 -8.89
C VAL A 929 15.12 26.49 -8.17
N VAL A 930 14.52 27.42 -8.92
CA VAL A 930 13.51 28.35 -8.39
C VAL A 930 12.14 27.78 -8.68
N VAL A 931 11.35 27.57 -7.63
CA VAL A 931 9.99 27.02 -7.73
C VAL A 931 8.97 28.02 -7.20
N ARG A 932 7.78 28.05 -7.80
CA ARG A 932 6.61 28.72 -7.24
C ARG A 932 5.80 27.72 -6.44
N ALA A 933 5.77 27.88 -5.12
CA ALA A 933 5.02 27.05 -4.18
C ALA A 933 4.46 27.94 -3.05
N PRO A 934 3.30 28.61 -3.25
CA PRO A 934 2.89 29.74 -2.41
C PRO A 934 2.70 29.43 -0.93
N LEU A 935 2.01 28.34 -0.57
CA LEU A 935 1.82 27.99 0.86
C LEU A 935 3.13 27.56 1.52
N ALA A 936 3.92 26.74 0.83
CA ALA A 936 5.22 26.29 1.32
C ALA A 936 6.16 27.48 1.57
N ALA A 937 6.20 28.47 0.67
CA ALA A 937 7.01 29.68 0.80
C ALA A 937 6.63 30.54 2.01
N ARG A 938 5.33 30.74 2.26
CA ARG A 938 4.84 31.58 3.36
C ARG A 938 5.28 31.11 4.74
N LYS A 939 5.45 29.80 4.91
CA LYS A 939 5.80 29.16 6.20
C LYS A 939 7.28 29.03 6.46
N PHE A 940 8.12 29.40 5.51
CA PHE A 940 9.55 29.25 5.66
C PHE A 940 10.13 30.08 6.79
N CYS A 941 10.77 29.40 7.74
CA CYS A 941 11.74 29.99 8.65
C CYS A 941 13.15 29.51 8.28
N PRO A 942 14.19 30.36 8.44
CA PRO A 942 15.58 29.96 8.22
C PRO A 942 15.94 28.65 8.95
N GLY A 943 16.76 27.82 8.29
CA GLY A 943 17.15 26.49 8.76
C GLY A 943 16.24 25.35 8.30
N GLN A 944 14.97 25.61 8.02
CA GLN A 944 14.04 24.59 7.54
C GLN A 944 14.34 24.16 6.11
N PHE A 945 13.78 23.02 5.70
CA PHE A 945 14.00 22.48 4.35
C PHE A 945 12.73 21.87 3.75
N TYR A 946 12.83 21.50 2.48
CA TYR A 946 11.77 20.90 1.68
C TYR A 946 12.22 19.54 1.13
N ARG A 947 11.27 18.66 0.83
CA ARG A 947 11.48 17.44 0.05
C ARG A 947 10.97 17.67 -1.37
N VAL A 948 11.85 17.50 -2.35
CA VAL A 948 11.61 17.91 -3.73
C VAL A 948 11.86 16.75 -4.69
N GLN A 949 10.95 16.53 -5.64
CA GLN A 949 11.11 15.55 -6.72
C GLN A 949 10.14 15.82 -7.88
N ASN A 950 10.46 15.34 -9.07
CA ASN A 950 9.56 15.35 -10.22
C ASN A 950 8.55 14.18 -10.19
N TYR A 951 7.54 14.28 -11.03
CA TYR A 951 6.53 13.23 -11.24
C TYR A 951 7.06 12.15 -12.19
N GLU A 952 6.87 10.87 -11.85
CA GLU A 952 7.24 9.75 -12.73
C GLU A 952 6.41 9.80 -14.01
N THR A 953 5.12 10.18 -13.89
CA THR A 953 4.17 10.29 -15.01
C THR A 953 4.63 11.25 -16.11
N PHE A 954 5.43 12.26 -15.76
CA PHE A 954 5.94 13.26 -16.70
C PHE A 954 7.44 13.12 -16.97
N ALA A 955 8.12 12.18 -16.30
CA ALA A 955 9.55 11.99 -16.46
C ALA A 955 9.86 11.34 -17.82
N PRO A 956 10.87 11.84 -18.56
CA PRO A 956 11.26 11.23 -19.81
C PRO A 956 11.89 9.86 -19.59
N ALA A 957 11.73 8.97 -20.58
CA ALA A 957 12.36 7.65 -20.62
C ALA A 957 13.50 7.63 -21.64
N LYS A 958 14.68 7.10 -21.26
CA LYS A 958 15.82 6.90 -22.16
C LYS A 958 16.47 5.54 -21.89
N GLU A 959 16.70 4.76 -22.95
CA GLU A 959 17.18 3.37 -22.87
C GLU A 959 16.46 2.54 -21.78
N GLY A 960 15.12 2.64 -21.71
CA GLY A 960 14.32 1.93 -20.71
C GLY A 960 14.44 2.46 -19.27
N THR A 961 15.25 3.49 -19.02
CA THR A 961 15.38 4.17 -17.72
C THR A 961 14.47 5.39 -17.65
N ILE A 962 13.67 5.52 -16.59
CA ILE A 962 12.86 6.70 -16.32
C ILE A 962 13.71 7.71 -15.54
N LEU A 963 13.80 8.95 -16.03
CA LEU A 963 14.56 10.04 -15.42
C LEU A 963 13.76 10.72 -14.29
N ALA A 964 13.29 9.91 -13.33
CA ALA A 964 12.63 10.36 -12.12
C ALA A 964 13.65 10.46 -10.98
N ALA A 965 13.68 11.60 -10.30
CA ALA A 965 14.49 11.80 -9.11
C ALA A 965 13.81 11.16 -7.89
N GLU A 966 14.62 10.59 -7.00
CA GLU A 966 14.19 10.29 -5.63
C GLU A 966 13.91 11.60 -4.87
N GLY A 967 13.21 11.53 -3.74
CA GLY A 967 12.99 12.69 -2.90
C GLY A 967 14.32 13.27 -2.41
N ILE A 968 14.56 14.55 -2.70
CA ILE A 968 15.77 15.29 -2.30
C ILE A 968 15.42 16.25 -1.18
N ALA A 969 16.19 16.26 -0.09
CA ALA A 969 16.06 17.27 0.96
C ALA A 969 16.86 18.51 0.57
N LEU A 970 16.19 19.64 0.33
CA LEU A 970 16.81 20.89 -0.08
C LEU A 970 16.32 22.05 0.79
N THR A 971 17.25 22.83 1.31
CA THR A 971 16.95 24.03 2.09
C THR A 971 16.46 25.16 1.19
N GLY A 972 15.52 25.96 1.69
CA GLY A 972 15.11 27.21 1.05
C GLY A 972 16.22 28.26 1.17
N ALA A 973 17.13 28.31 0.21
CA ALA A 973 18.25 29.23 0.21
C ALA A 973 17.77 30.70 0.25
N SER A 974 16.75 31.02 -0.55
CA SER A 974 16.00 32.27 -0.40
C SER A 974 14.51 32.04 -0.64
N VAL A 975 13.66 32.84 -0.01
CA VAL A 975 12.20 32.71 -0.12
C VAL A 975 11.57 34.08 -0.25
N ASP A 976 10.85 34.30 -1.35
CA ASP A 976 9.98 35.46 -1.58
C ASP A 976 8.55 35.04 -1.23
N ARG A 977 8.10 35.42 -0.02
CA ARG A 977 6.79 35.03 0.52
C ARG A 977 5.62 35.63 -0.26
N ASP A 978 5.81 36.82 -0.83
CA ASP A 978 4.75 37.57 -1.53
C ASP A 978 4.49 36.96 -2.90
N LYS A 979 5.55 36.60 -3.63
CA LYS A 979 5.45 35.92 -4.94
C LYS A 979 5.28 34.42 -4.82
N GLY A 980 5.52 33.86 -3.61
CA GLY A 980 5.48 32.43 -3.37
C GLY A 980 6.64 31.68 -4.02
N LEU A 981 7.81 32.32 -4.15
CA LEU A 981 8.99 31.73 -4.77
C LEU A 981 9.96 31.19 -3.72
N ILE A 982 10.49 30.00 -3.99
CA ILE A 982 11.50 29.34 -3.17
C ILE A 982 12.69 29.05 -4.06
N SER A 983 13.87 29.48 -3.65
CA SER A 983 15.13 29.11 -4.28
C SER A 983 15.75 27.91 -3.56
N LEU A 984 15.98 26.83 -4.29
CA LEU A 984 16.52 25.57 -3.79
C LEU A 984 17.87 25.33 -4.45
N ILE A 985 18.94 25.19 -3.66
CA ILE A 985 20.29 24.99 -4.19
C ILE A 985 20.77 23.58 -3.87
N THR A 986 21.32 22.89 -4.88
CA THR A 986 21.81 21.52 -4.76
C THR A 986 23.20 21.37 -5.36
N LEU A 987 23.97 20.42 -4.83
CA LEU A 987 25.25 19.96 -5.37
C LEU A 987 25.05 18.67 -6.17
N GLU A 988 25.62 18.62 -7.37
CA GLU A 988 25.57 17.51 -8.31
C GLU A 988 26.47 16.34 -7.85
N MET A 989 26.05 15.60 -6.83
CA MET A 989 26.78 14.44 -6.29
C MET A 989 26.21 13.08 -6.73
N GLY A 990 24.88 12.97 -6.90
CA GLY A 990 24.21 11.71 -7.21
C GLY A 990 23.18 11.86 -8.32
N SER A 991 22.61 10.74 -8.79
CA SER A 991 21.69 10.75 -9.93
C SER A 991 20.52 11.72 -9.76
N SER A 992 19.87 11.70 -8.59
CA SER A 992 18.71 12.58 -8.31
C SER A 992 19.07 14.07 -8.32
N THR A 993 20.19 14.49 -7.72
CA THR A 993 20.57 15.92 -7.69
C THR A 993 21.07 16.43 -9.03
N ARG A 994 21.68 15.56 -9.85
CA ARG A 994 22.08 15.86 -11.23
C ARG A 994 20.88 16.02 -12.17
N LEU A 995 19.81 15.25 -11.95
CA LEU A 995 18.57 15.39 -12.70
C LEU A 995 17.91 16.77 -12.52
N CYS A 996 18.18 17.49 -11.43
CA CYS A 996 17.67 18.86 -11.26
C CYS A 996 18.06 19.80 -12.41
N ALA A 997 19.23 19.58 -13.03
CA ALA A 997 19.70 20.37 -14.17
C ALA A 997 18.89 20.13 -15.46
N THR A 998 18.15 19.02 -15.56
CA THR A 998 17.41 18.63 -16.77
C THR A 998 15.94 19.05 -16.73
N TRP A 999 15.47 19.56 -15.58
CA TRP A 999 14.09 20.01 -15.41
C TRP A 999 13.81 21.31 -16.16
N LYS A 1000 12.55 21.52 -16.58
CA LYS A 1000 12.17 22.66 -17.43
C LYS A 1000 11.24 23.64 -16.71
N THR A 1001 11.33 24.90 -17.12
CA THR A 1001 10.41 25.94 -16.65
C THR A 1001 8.98 25.59 -17.04
N GLY A 1002 8.04 25.73 -16.10
CA GLY A 1002 6.64 25.36 -16.26
C GLY A 1002 6.31 23.92 -15.85
N ASP A 1003 7.30 23.05 -15.66
CA ASP A 1003 7.04 21.67 -15.24
C ASP A 1003 6.43 21.64 -13.82
N PRO A 1004 5.42 20.79 -13.57
CA PRO A 1004 4.91 20.54 -12.23
C PRO A 1004 5.94 19.78 -11.41
N ILE A 1005 6.06 20.15 -10.14
CA ILE A 1005 7.03 19.55 -9.22
C ILE A 1005 6.41 19.35 -7.84
N VAL A 1006 6.85 18.33 -7.12
CA VAL A 1006 6.45 18.13 -5.73
C VAL A 1006 7.40 18.91 -4.83
N VAL A 1007 6.84 19.75 -3.96
CA VAL A 1007 7.59 20.48 -2.92
C VAL A 1007 6.90 20.24 -1.58
N MET A 1008 7.29 19.16 -0.90
CA MET A 1008 6.77 18.89 0.44
C MET A 1008 7.55 19.66 1.48
N GLY A 1009 6.86 20.55 2.17
CA GLY A 1009 7.41 21.27 3.32
C GLY A 1009 6.61 22.53 3.66
N VAL A 1010 7.04 23.30 4.65
CA VAL A 1010 8.32 23.13 5.36
C VAL A 1010 8.36 21.90 6.29
N THR A 1011 9.58 21.37 6.46
CA THR A 1011 9.90 20.34 7.45
C THR A 1011 11.22 20.69 8.15
N GLY A 1012 11.57 19.93 9.19
CA GLY A 1012 12.64 20.31 10.12
C GLY A 1012 12.19 21.34 11.13
N ALA A 1013 13.12 21.81 11.96
CA ALA A 1013 12.91 22.88 12.93
C ALA A 1013 13.45 24.20 12.38
N ALA A 1014 12.87 25.34 12.80
CA ALA A 1014 13.51 26.63 12.54
C ALA A 1014 14.80 26.72 13.37
N THR A 1015 15.86 27.29 12.78
CA THR A 1015 17.09 27.58 13.54
C THR A 1015 16.78 28.58 14.66
N ASP A 1016 17.34 28.34 15.85
CA ASP A 1016 17.25 29.30 16.95
C ASP A 1016 18.06 30.58 16.63
N ILE A 1017 17.38 31.73 16.62
CA ILE A 1017 17.96 33.03 16.27
C ILE A 1017 17.99 33.90 17.55
N PRO A 1018 19.12 33.95 18.29
CA PRO A 1018 19.26 34.85 19.44
C PRO A 1018 19.25 36.33 19.03
N SER A 1019 19.32 37.25 19.99
CA SER A 1019 19.44 38.70 19.73
C SER A 1019 20.56 39.29 20.57
N GLY A 1020 21.31 40.24 20.00
CA GLY A 1020 22.39 40.98 20.68
C GLY A 1020 23.63 40.16 21.00
N GLN A 1021 23.83 39.00 20.36
CA GLN A 1021 24.99 38.13 20.54
C GLN A 1021 25.98 38.24 19.38
N THR A 1022 27.20 37.73 19.58
CA THR A 1022 28.14 37.49 18.48
C THR A 1022 28.02 36.04 18.02
N VAL A 1023 27.75 35.84 16.73
CA VAL A 1023 27.48 34.54 16.12
C VAL A 1023 28.53 34.22 15.07
N LEU A 1024 29.02 32.98 15.10
CA LEU A 1024 29.93 32.41 14.11
C LEU A 1024 29.16 31.50 13.15
N LEU A 1025 29.20 31.82 11.87
CA LEU A 1025 28.68 30.97 10.81
C LEU A 1025 29.84 30.29 10.10
N LEU A 1026 29.88 28.96 10.14
CA LEU A 1026 30.96 28.14 9.59
C LEU A 1026 30.42 27.29 8.44
N GLY A 1027 30.62 27.78 7.21
CA GLY A 1027 30.03 27.20 6.00
C GLY A 1027 31.03 26.52 5.09
N GLY A 1028 30.81 25.24 4.78
CA GLY A 1028 31.64 24.49 3.81
C GLY A 1028 30.89 24.16 2.54
N GLY A 1029 31.40 24.63 1.39
CA GLY A 1029 30.84 24.34 0.06
C GLY A 1029 29.35 24.68 -0.02
N LEU A 1030 28.50 23.67 -0.30
CA LEU A 1030 27.04 23.82 -0.36
C LEU A 1030 26.44 24.30 0.98
N GLY A 1031 27.08 24.05 2.12
CA GLY A 1031 26.61 24.50 3.43
C GLY A 1031 26.41 26.03 3.51
N ASN A 1032 27.14 26.79 2.68
CA ASN A 1032 26.95 28.23 2.55
C ASN A 1032 25.56 28.61 2.04
N ALA A 1033 24.90 27.76 1.24
CA ALA A 1033 23.54 28.02 0.73
C ALA A 1033 22.49 28.12 1.84
N VAL A 1034 22.69 27.39 2.93
CA VAL A 1034 21.81 27.41 4.10
C VAL A 1034 22.11 28.61 4.98
N LEU A 1035 23.40 28.84 5.23
CA LEU A 1035 23.87 29.82 6.20
C LEU A 1035 23.58 31.26 5.82
N PHE A 1036 23.54 31.65 4.54
CA PHE A 1036 23.23 33.05 4.24
C PHE A 1036 21.77 33.42 4.58
N SER A 1037 20.82 32.46 4.56
CA SER A 1037 19.45 32.70 5.03
C SER A 1037 19.39 32.90 6.56
N ILE A 1038 20.16 32.09 7.29
CA ILE A 1038 20.30 32.16 8.75
C ILE A 1038 21.02 33.45 9.14
N GLY A 1039 22.14 33.78 8.50
CA GLY A 1039 22.92 34.98 8.79
C GLY A 1039 22.17 36.27 8.54
N LYS A 1040 21.37 36.36 7.45
CA LYS A 1040 20.46 37.50 7.25
C LYS A 1040 19.46 37.66 8.41
N ALA A 1041 18.93 36.55 8.91
CA ALA A 1041 18.03 36.57 10.07
C ALA A 1041 18.76 36.97 11.37
N MET A 1042 19.97 36.46 11.59
CA MET A 1042 20.83 36.84 12.72
C MET A 1042 21.14 38.34 12.71
N ARG A 1043 21.51 38.90 11.55
CA ARG A 1043 21.77 40.33 11.35
C ARG A 1043 20.51 41.16 11.63
N ALA A 1044 19.36 40.74 11.11
CA ALA A 1044 18.08 41.41 11.34
C ALA A 1044 17.66 41.40 12.82
N ALA A 1045 18.04 40.37 13.58
CA ALA A 1045 17.82 40.28 15.02
C ALA A 1045 18.84 41.08 15.86
N GLY A 1046 19.75 41.84 15.23
CA GLY A 1046 20.72 42.70 15.91
C GLY A 1046 21.98 41.98 16.40
N ASN A 1047 22.29 40.78 15.89
CA ASN A 1047 23.52 40.08 16.21
C ASN A 1047 24.70 40.60 15.36
N GLN A 1048 25.90 40.46 15.90
CA GLN A 1048 27.15 40.58 15.16
C GLN A 1048 27.51 39.23 14.56
N VAL A 1049 27.75 39.18 13.25
CA VAL A 1049 27.95 37.92 12.53
C VAL A 1049 29.35 37.88 11.89
N ILE A 1050 30.16 36.94 12.37
CA ILE A 1050 31.44 36.55 11.75
C ILE A 1050 31.17 35.32 10.87
N TYR A 1051 31.41 35.44 9.57
CA TYR A 1051 31.11 34.38 8.62
C TYR A 1051 32.40 33.80 8.04
N PHE A 1052 32.66 32.52 8.26
CA PHE A 1052 33.72 31.78 7.56
C PHE A 1052 33.12 30.98 6.41
N ALA A 1053 33.35 31.45 5.18
CA ALA A 1053 32.84 30.84 3.95
C ALA A 1053 33.97 30.05 3.27
N ALA A 1054 34.00 28.74 3.53
CA ALA A 1054 35.03 27.83 3.04
C ALA A 1054 34.59 27.06 1.79
N TYR A 1055 35.48 26.94 0.82
CA TYR A 1055 35.27 26.23 -0.44
C TYR A 1055 36.46 25.32 -0.76
N ARG A 1056 36.16 24.20 -1.44
CA ARG A 1056 37.23 23.32 -1.93
C ARG A 1056 37.96 23.95 -3.10
N ASN A 1057 37.23 24.53 -4.05
CA ASN A 1057 37.81 25.23 -5.20
C ASN A 1057 37.29 26.68 -5.29
N SER A 1058 38.11 27.57 -5.83
CA SER A 1058 37.74 28.97 -6.08
C SER A 1058 36.54 29.10 -7.04
N SER A 1059 36.39 28.15 -7.97
CA SER A 1059 35.25 28.05 -8.90
C SER A 1059 33.94 27.60 -8.25
N ASP A 1060 33.98 27.11 -7.01
CA ASP A 1060 32.80 26.69 -6.26
C ASP A 1060 32.12 27.86 -5.52
N VAL A 1061 32.68 29.07 -5.56
CA VAL A 1061 32.12 30.26 -4.89
C VAL A 1061 30.84 30.71 -5.59
N PHE A 1062 29.73 30.80 -4.86
CA PHE A 1062 28.43 31.25 -5.38
C PHE A 1062 27.75 32.25 -4.44
N LYS A 1063 26.80 33.03 -4.99
CA LYS A 1063 25.93 33.96 -4.22
C LYS A 1063 26.70 34.89 -3.26
N VAL A 1064 27.84 35.42 -3.71
CA VAL A 1064 28.74 36.31 -2.94
C VAL A 1064 27.98 37.44 -2.22
N LYS A 1065 27.11 38.14 -2.96
CA LYS A 1065 26.30 39.24 -2.41
C LYS A 1065 25.37 38.81 -1.27
N ASP A 1066 24.82 37.59 -1.32
CA ASP A 1066 23.94 37.07 -0.28
C ASP A 1066 24.71 36.71 0.99
N ILE A 1067 25.92 36.15 0.84
CA ILE A 1067 26.83 35.84 1.96
C ILE A 1067 27.31 37.13 2.63
N GLU A 1068 27.70 38.13 1.85
CA GLU A 1068 28.09 39.44 2.36
C GLU A 1068 26.93 40.11 3.11
N ALA A 1069 25.72 40.10 2.56
CA ALA A 1069 24.53 40.64 3.24
C ALA A 1069 24.17 39.90 4.54
N ALA A 1070 24.59 38.65 4.68
CA ALA A 1070 24.33 37.80 5.84
C ALA A 1070 25.32 38.02 7.00
N SER A 1071 26.27 38.94 6.88
CA SER A 1071 27.42 39.06 7.80
C SER A 1071 27.88 40.50 8.03
N ASP A 1072 28.58 40.74 9.14
CA ASP A 1072 29.36 41.97 9.36
C ASP A 1072 30.72 41.88 8.68
N ILE A 1073 31.35 40.70 8.80
CA ILE A 1073 32.66 40.38 8.23
C ILE A 1073 32.61 38.95 7.68
N VAL A 1074 33.18 38.77 6.48
CA VAL A 1074 33.39 37.46 5.87
C VAL A 1074 34.88 37.15 5.82
N ILE A 1075 35.21 35.92 6.19
CA ILE A 1075 36.50 35.30 5.96
C ILE A 1075 36.27 34.25 4.86
N TRP A 1076 36.69 34.58 3.66
CA TRP A 1076 36.67 33.68 2.52
C TRP A 1076 37.85 32.72 2.62
N ALA A 1077 37.58 31.42 2.68
CA ALA A 1077 38.60 30.39 2.74
C ALA A 1077 38.50 29.47 1.53
N VAL A 1078 39.64 29.12 0.94
CA VAL A 1078 39.73 28.15 -0.13
C VAL A 1078 40.86 27.17 0.15
N ASP A 1079 40.62 25.87 -0.05
CA ASP A 1079 41.64 24.85 0.23
C ASP A 1079 42.94 25.12 -0.53
N LYS A 1080 44.07 24.76 0.09
CA LYS A 1080 45.41 24.94 -0.49
C LYS A 1080 45.67 23.92 -1.60
N GLN A 1081 45.20 24.23 -2.80
CA GLN A 1081 45.41 23.45 -4.03
C GLN A 1081 46.13 24.32 -5.08
N PRO A 1082 46.94 23.72 -5.99
CA PRO A 1082 47.69 24.47 -7.00
C PRO A 1082 46.82 25.40 -7.87
N GLU A 1083 45.59 24.99 -8.14
CA GLU A 1083 44.57 25.69 -8.96
C GLU A 1083 43.76 26.76 -8.21
N ASN A 1084 43.98 26.91 -6.89
CA ASN A 1084 43.21 27.85 -6.07
C ASN A 1084 43.97 29.14 -5.79
N ASP A 1085 43.41 30.25 -6.27
CA ASP A 1085 43.78 31.60 -5.86
C ASP A 1085 42.94 32.09 -4.68
N ALA A 1086 43.46 33.10 -3.97
CA ALA A 1086 42.71 33.79 -2.93
C ALA A 1086 41.40 34.37 -3.50
N ILE A 1087 40.30 34.20 -2.77
CA ILE A 1087 38.98 34.67 -3.19
C ILE A 1087 38.98 36.21 -3.20
N PRO A 1088 38.62 36.87 -4.31
CA PRO A 1088 38.60 38.33 -4.40
C PRO A 1088 37.62 38.96 -3.41
N LEU A 1089 38.06 40.03 -2.75
CA LEU A 1089 37.27 40.76 -1.77
C LEU A 1089 36.49 41.90 -2.44
N THR A 1090 35.21 42.04 -2.10
CA THR A 1090 34.40 43.18 -2.57
C THR A 1090 34.19 44.24 -1.49
N ARG A 1091 34.39 43.89 -0.20
CA ARG A 1091 34.27 44.80 0.95
C ARG A 1091 35.60 44.94 1.67
N PRO A 1092 35.99 46.15 2.13
CA PRO A 1092 37.31 46.41 2.70
C PRO A 1092 37.55 45.72 4.05
N GLN A 1093 36.49 45.38 4.80
CA GLN A 1093 36.61 44.68 6.08
C GLN A 1093 36.78 43.17 5.95
N ASP A 1094 36.38 42.58 4.82
CA ASP A 1094 36.43 41.14 4.60
C ASP A 1094 37.88 40.66 4.42
N LYS A 1095 38.09 39.36 4.64
CA LYS A 1095 39.40 38.71 4.58
C LYS A 1095 39.37 37.52 3.64
N SER A 1096 40.52 37.20 3.04
CA SER A 1096 40.70 35.96 2.27
C SER A 1096 41.86 35.17 2.84
N PHE A 1097 41.73 33.85 2.82
CA PHE A 1097 42.74 32.91 3.31
C PHE A 1097 42.83 31.69 2.39
N ILE A 1098 44.05 31.20 2.14
CA ILE A 1098 44.29 29.95 1.41
C ILE A 1098 44.65 28.88 2.43
N GLY A 1099 43.73 27.96 2.66
CA GLY A 1099 43.77 26.89 3.65
C GLY A 1099 42.36 26.51 4.10
N ASN A 1100 42.26 25.50 4.96
CA ASN A 1100 40.97 25.00 5.41
C ASN A 1100 40.29 25.95 6.42
N ILE A 1101 39.02 25.67 6.76
CA ILE A 1101 38.23 26.56 7.64
C ILE A 1101 38.85 26.73 9.04
N ILE A 1102 39.46 25.69 9.61
CA ILE A 1102 40.05 25.74 10.96
C ILE A 1102 41.32 26.59 10.94
N GLU A 1103 42.15 26.44 9.90
CA GLU A 1103 43.32 27.28 9.69
C GLU A 1103 42.93 28.75 9.50
N ALA A 1104 41.87 29.03 8.73
CA ALA A 1104 41.34 30.38 8.57
C ALA A 1104 40.85 30.97 9.90
N MET A 1105 40.16 30.18 10.72
CA MET A 1105 39.74 30.59 12.07
C MET A 1105 40.93 30.91 12.97
N LEU A 1106 41.99 30.09 12.95
CA LEU A 1106 43.21 30.32 13.72
C LEU A 1106 43.94 31.58 13.27
N ALA A 1107 44.10 31.77 11.95
CA ALA A 1107 44.74 32.95 11.39
C ALA A 1107 43.97 34.24 11.75
N TYR A 1108 42.63 34.18 11.70
CA TYR A 1108 41.77 35.28 12.15
C TYR A 1108 41.93 35.55 13.65
N ALA A 1109 41.88 34.51 14.47
CA ALA A 1109 42.01 34.60 15.93
C ALA A 1109 43.35 35.19 16.40
N ARG A 1110 44.44 34.88 15.67
CA ARG A 1110 45.79 35.38 15.96
C ARG A 1110 46.08 36.76 15.38
N GLY A 1111 45.14 37.35 14.63
CA GLY A 1111 45.32 38.63 13.95
C GLY A 1111 46.27 38.57 12.74
N GLU A 1112 46.55 37.37 12.21
CA GLU A 1112 47.44 37.18 11.05
C GLU A 1112 46.80 37.71 9.76
N LEU A 1113 45.48 37.89 9.73
CA LEU A 1113 44.70 38.49 8.63
C LEU A 1113 44.59 40.03 8.72
N GLY A 1114 45.39 40.66 9.57
CA GLY A 1114 45.37 42.09 9.85
C GLY A 1114 44.30 42.49 10.86
N ALA A 1115 43.99 43.80 10.93
CA ALA A 1115 43.03 44.32 11.91
C ALA A 1115 41.62 43.71 11.72
N THR A 1116 40.99 43.34 12.84
CA THR A 1116 39.68 42.71 12.93
C THR A 1116 38.72 43.60 13.75
N SER A 1117 37.49 43.78 13.26
CA SER A 1117 36.49 44.65 13.90
C SER A 1117 35.61 43.93 14.93
N ILE A 1118 35.63 42.59 14.92
CA ILE A 1118 34.88 41.73 15.84
C ILE A 1118 35.81 40.60 16.25
N HIS A 1119 35.98 40.36 17.54
CA HIS A 1119 36.88 39.31 18.00
C HIS A 1119 36.14 37.96 18.07
N ILE A 1120 36.88 36.89 17.81
CA ILE A 1120 36.31 35.54 17.78
C ILE A 1120 36.02 34.99 19.19
N ASP A 1121 36.70 35.50 20.20
CA ASP A 1121 36.44 35.23 21.62
C ASP A 1121 35.22 35.99 22.17
N ASP A 1122 34.58 36.84 21.35
CA ASP A 1122 33.24 37.38 21.64
C ASP A 1122 32.12 36.41 21.25
N ALA A 1123 32.41 35.31 20.54
CA ALA A 1123 31.42 34.36 20.03
C ALA A 1123 30.61 33.65 21.12
N ASP A 1124 29.29 33.83 21.14
CA ASP A 1124 28.36 33.12 22.03
C ASP A 1124 27.80 31.85 21.38
N HIS A 1125 27.64 31.84 20.05
CA HIS A 1125 26.98 30.78 19.30
C HIS A 1125 27.70 30.47 17.98
N LEU A 1126 27.94 29.18 17.72
CA LEU A 1126 28.50 28.66 16.48
C LEU A 1126 27.45 27.84 15.73
N ILE A 1127 27.27 28.12 14.44
CA ILE A 1127 26.43 27.33 13.54
C ILE A 1127 27.31 26.76 12.44
N VAL A 1128 27.42 25.43 12.39
CA VAL A 1128 28.33 24.71 11.49
C VAL A 1128 27.53 23.95 10.46
N ILE A 1129 27.74 24.24 9.18
CA ILE A 1129 27.03 23.56 8.08
C ILE A 1129 28.03 23.24 6.98
N GLY A 1130 28.19 21.95 6.69
CA GLY A 1130 29.10 21.46 5.65
C GLY A 1130 29.02 19.95 5.49
N SER A 1131 30.11 19.34 5.06
CA SER A 1131 30.25 17.87 5.11
C SER A 1131 30.28 17.38 6.55
N ASP A 1132 29.86 16.15 6.78
CA ASP A 1132 29.99 15.43 8.04
C ASP A 1132 31.44 15.50 8.59
N ARG A 1133 32.44 15.35 7.71
CA ARG A 1133 33.86 15.45 8.06
C ARG A 1133 34.28 16.85 8.52
N MET A 1134 33.79 17.89 7.85
CA MET A 1134 34.08 19.27 8.26
C MET A 1134 33.45 19.59 9.60
N MET A 1135 32.18 19.20 9.81
CA MET A 1135 31.48 19.41 11.08
C MET A 1135 32.16 18.67 12.23
N ALA A 1136 32.61 17.43 12.00
CA ALA A 1136 33.43 16.67 12.94
C ALA A 1136 34.76 17.37 13.26
N ALA A 1137 35.47 17.88 12.25
CA ALA A 1137 36.73 18.59 12.45
C ALA A 1137 36.54 19.86 13.29
N VAL A 1138 35.45 20.61 13.06
CA VAL A 1138 35.10 21.78 13.87
C VAL A 1138 34.72 21.39 15.30
N LYS A 1139 33.98 20.29 15.50
CA LYS A 1139 33.67 19.72 16.82
C LYS A 1139 34.94 19.52 17.64
N GLU A 1140 35.92 18.82 17.09
CA GLU A 1140 37.19 18.53 17.76
C GLU A 1140 38.03 19.80 17.96
N ALA A 1141 38.14 20.66 16.93
CA ALA A 1141 38.98 21.85 16.98
C ALA A 1141 38.55 22.84 18.08
N ARG A 1142 37.24 22.95 18.35
CA ARG A 1142 36.67 23.82 19.41
C ARG A 1142 37.21 23.48 20.81
N HIS A 1143 37.47 22.19 21.08
CA HIS A 1143 38.02 21.72 22.35
C HIS A 1143 39.54 21.54 22.32
N GLY A 1144 40.14 21.57 21.13
CA GLY A 1144 41.59 21.51 20.90
C GLY A 1144 42.18 22.87 20.53
N VAL A 1145 42.57 23.02 19.27
CA VAL A 1145 43.39 24.16 18.80
C VAL A 1145 42.68 25.52 18.88
N LEU A 1146 41.35 25.57 18.83
CA LEU A 1146 40.55 26.80 18.93
C LEU A 1146 40.15 27.13 20.38
N ALA A 1147 40.32 26.22 21.34
CA ALA A 1147 39.88 26.41 22.72
C ALA A 1147 40.39 27.71 23.38
N PRO A 1148 41.65 28.16 23.17
CA PRO A 1148 42.14 29.41 23.73
C PRO A 1148 41.49 30.68 23.16
N TYR A 1149 40.80 30.57 22.02
CA TYR A 1149 40.26 31.69 21.25
C TYR A 1149 38.72 31.74 21.23
N LEU A 1150 38.05 30.81 21.93
CA LEU A 1150 36.60 30.76 22.01
C LEU A 1150 36.15 31.01 23.45
N LYS A 1151 34.95 31.59 23.62
CA LYS A 1151 34.34 31.70 24.96
C LYS A 1151 34.24 30.32 25.60
N LYS A 1152 34.55 30.23 26.91
CA LYS A 1152 34.52 28.96 27.65
C LYS A 1152 33.16 28.26 27.60
N HIS A 1153 32.06 29.02 27.55
CA HIS A 1153 30.68 28.51 27.55
C HIS A 1153 29.90 28.96 26.31
N HIS A 1154 30.40 28.65 25.11
CA HIS A 1154 29.70 28.90 23.86
C HIS A 1154 28.76 27.75 23.48
N LYS A 1155 27.67 28.05 22.78
CA LYS A 1155 26.80 27.04 22.15
C LYS A 1155 27.32 26.68 20.76
N ALA A 1156 27.18 25.43 20.34
CA ALA A 1156 27.49 25.02 18.97
C ALA A 1156 26.48 23.99 18.45
N ILE A 1157 25.96 24.26 17.26
CA ILE A 1157 25.06 23.37 16.54
C ILE A 1157 25.63 23.01 15.17
N GLY A 1158 25.34 21.79 14.73
CA GLY A 1158 25.56 21.33 13.36
C GLY A 1158 24.22 21.10 12.67
N SER A 1159 24.05 21.59 11.44
CA SER A 1159 22.89 21.24 10.61
C SER A 1159 23.17 19.91 9.90
N ILE A 1160 22.56 18.84 10.39
CA ILE A 1160 22.90 17.46 10.02
C ILE A 1160 22.23 17.01 8.73
N ASN A 1161 23.05 16.73 7.72
CA ASN A 1161 22.66 16.18 6.42
C ASN A 1161 22.52 14.64 6.48
N SER A 1162 21.53 14.14 7.21
CA SER A 1162 21.27 12.68 7.24
C SER A 1162 20.45 12.18 6.04
N PRO A 1163 20.59 10.90 5.65
CA PRO A 1163 19.75 10.30 4.61
C PRO A 1163 18.25 10.39 4.93
N MET A 1164 17.41 10.65 3.93
CA MET A 1164 15.95 10.73 4.12
C MET A 1164 15.19 10.05 2.97
N GLN A 1165 14.27 9.15 3.32
CA GLN A 1165 13.51 8.38 2.34
C GLN A 1165 12.12 8.98 2.12
N CYS A 1166 11.35 9.13 3.20
CA CYS A 1166 9.96 9.55 3.08
C CYS A 1166 9.79 11.08 2.98
N MET A 1167 8.56 11.49 2.68
CA MET A 1167 8.11 12.89 2.72
C MET A 1167 7.30 13.20 3.99
N MET A 1168 7.42 12.34 5.01
CA MET A 1168 6.74 12.48 6.29
C MET A 1168 7.74 12.61 7.43
N LYS A 1169 7.34 13.28 8.52
CA LYS A 1169 8.19 13.51 9.69
C LYS A 1169 8.11 12.33 10.64
N GLY A 1170 9.24 11.69 10.92
CA GLY A 1170 9.35 10.61 11.91
C GLY A 1170 8.95 9.19 11.45
N VAL A 1171 8.61 8.98 10.17
CA VAL A 1171 7.93 7.73 9.72
C VAL A 1171 8.90 6.66 9.18
N CYS A 1172 9.82 7.00 8.28
CA CYS A 1172 10.73 5.99 7.69
C CYS A 1172 11.91 5.60 8.57
N ALA A 1173 12.30 6.48 9.51
CA ALA A 1173 13.50 6.34 10.36
C ALA A 1173 14.86 6.31 9.64
N GLN A 1174 14.93 6.56 8.33
CA GLN A 1174 16.22 6.70 7.64
C GLN A 1174 17.02 7.91 8.13
N CYS A 1175 16.34 8.99 8.55
CA CYS A 1175 16.98 10.22 9.03
C CYS A 1175 17.40 10.19 10.51
N LEU A 1176 17.32 9.02 11.17
CA LEU A 1176 17.76 8.87 12.56
C LEU A 1176 19.24 9.20 12.67
N CYS A 1177 19.64 10.09 13.57
CA CYS A 1177 21.02 10.38 13.90
C CYS A 1177 21.31 9.85 15.30
N LYS A 1178 22.46 9.20 15.47
CA LYS A 1178 22.94 8.72 16.77
C LYS A 1178 23.57 9.87 17.53
N HIS A 1179 23.13 10.04 18.77
CA HIS A 1179 23.72 10.95 19.74
C HIS A 1179 24.37 10.18 20.88
N ILE A 1180 25.42 10.77 21.43
CA ILE A 1180 26.09 10.32 22.65
C ILE A 1180 26.12 11.51 23.61
N ASP A 1181 25.62 11.34 24.82
CA ASP A 1181 25.76 12.34 25.86
C ASP A 1181 27.24 12.43 26.30
N PRO A 1182 27.89 13.61 26.21
CA PRO A 1182 29.30 13.74 26.54
C PRO A 1182 29.61 13.60 28.04
N GLU A 1183 28.61 13.78 28.91
CA GLU A 1183 28.76 13.68 30.37
C GLU A 1183 28.48 12.26 30.86
N THR A 1184 27.42 11.62 30.36
CA THR A 1184 26.98 10.29 30.84
C THR A 1184 27.44 9.14 29.96
N GLY A 1185 27.78 9.40 28.70
CA GLY A 1185 28.04 8.38 27.67
C GLY A 1185 26.79 7.69 27.15
N GLU A 1186 25.59 8.12 27.55
CA GLU A 1186 24.32 7.52 27.13
C GLU A 1186 24.03 7.74 25.64
N GLU A 1187 23.58 6.69 24.95
CA GLU A 1187 23.21 6.74 23.54
C GLU A 1187 21.71 7.00 23.36
N TYR A 1188 21.36 7.92 22.45
CA TYR A 1188 19.98 8.14 22.04
C TYR A 1188 19.88 8.58 20.57
N PHE A 1189 18.66 8.72 20.04
CA PHE A 1189 18.46 8.99 18.61
C PHE A 1189 17.55 10.19 18.34
N VAL A 1190 17.97 11.04 17.39
CA VAL A 1190 17.22 12.22 16.93
C VAL A 1190 16.80 12.03 15.48
N TYR A 1191 15.56 12.34 15.13
CA TYR A 1191 15.14 12.38 13.74
C TYR A 1191 15.57 13.70 13.14
N SER A 1192 16.45 13.70 12.13
CA SER A 1192 16.87 14.96 11.49
C SER A 1192 15.76 15.62 10.70
N CYS A 1193 14.78 14.85 10.20
CA CYS A 1193 13.54 15.43 9.66
C CYS A 1193 12.70 16.15 10.72
N TYR A 1194 12.97 15.87 12.01
CA TYR A 1194 12.38 16.54 13.15
C TYR A 1194 13.14 17.78 13.56
N ASN A 1195 14.43 17.61 13.82
CA ASN A 1195 15.36 18.67 14.11
C ASN A 1195 16.69 18.37 13.43
N GLN A 1196 17.00 19.11 12.37
CA GLN A 1196 18.27 19.03 11.66
C GLN A 1196 19.39 19.79 12.39
N ASP A 1197 19.05 20.82 13.17
CA ASP A 1197 20.01 21.63 13.93
C ASP A 1197 20.27 20.95 15.29
N GLN A 1198 21.34 20.14 15.33
CA GLN A 1198 21.66 19.28 16.48
C GLN A 1198 22.89 19.80 17.22
N GLU A 1199 22.94 19.62 18.54
CA GLU A 1199 24.11 19.99 19.35
C GLU A 1199 25.37 19.27 18.83
N LEU A 1200 26.35 20.04 18.40
CA LEU A 1200 27.51 19.53 17.67
C LEU A 1200 28.29 18.50 18.49
N ASP A 1201 28.38 18.72 19.80
CA ASP A 1201 29.12 17.87 20.73
C ASP A 1201 28.48 16.49 20.94
N ARG A 1202 27.16 16.36 20.71
CA ARG A 1202 26.41 15.13 20.93
C ARG A 1202 26.36 14.21 19.72
N VAL A 1203 26.53 14.74 18.51
CA VAL A 1203 26.42 13.97 17.26
C VAL A 1203 27.59 12.99 17.13
N ASP A 1204 27.27 11.73 16.81
CA ASP A 1204 28.24 10.70 16.41
C ASP A 1204 28.50 10.80 14.90
N PHE A 1205 29.50 11.63 14.53
CA PHE A 1205 29.85 11.87 13.13
C PHE A 1205 30.44 10.64 12.43
N ASN A 1206 31.09 9.73 13.16
CA ASN A 1206 31.59 8.49 12.58
C ASN A 1206 30.42 7.61 12.15
N ASN A 1207 29.41 7.43 13.02
CA ASN A 1207 28.20 6.72 12.65
C ASN A 1207 27.46 7.40 11.48
N LEU A 1208 27.37 8.73 11.46
CA LEU A 1208 26.76 9.45 10.34
C LEU A 1208 27.51 9.20 9.02
N HIS A 1209 28.84 9.26 9.03
CA HIS A 1209 29.68 9.00 7.86
C HIS A 1209 29.42 7.61 7.29
N ASP A 1210 29.44 6.58 8.14
CA ASP A 1210 29.23 5.19 7.72
C ASP A 1210 27.83 4.98 7.12
N ARG A 1211 26.82 5.64 7.68
CA ARG A 1211 25.44 5.56 7.19
C ARG A 1211 25.23 6.25 5.86
N LEU A 1212 25.93 7.36 5.60
CA LEU A 1212 25.93 8.02 4.29
C LEU A 1212 26.52 7.11 3.19
N ARG A 1213 27.37 6.14 3.56
CA ARG A 1213 27.97 5.17 2.64
C ARG A 1213 27.12 3.91 2.40
N GLN A 1214 25.94 3.81 3.02
CA GLN A 1214 25.10 2.60 2.99
C GLN A 1214 24.76 2.09 1.57
N ASN A 1215 24.65 2.98 0.59
CA ASN A 1215 24.28 2.68 -0.81
C ASN A 1215 25.40 3.00 -1.82
N SER A 1216 26.65 3.25 -1.38
CA SER A 1216 27.64 3.92 -2.23
C SER A 1216 27.98 3.18 -3.53
N VAL A 1217 27.96 1.83 -3.52
CA VAL A 1217 28.24 1.02 -4.72
C VAL A 1217 27.19 1.29 -5.80
N GLN A 1218 25.91 1.24 -5.43
CA GLN A 1218 24.82 1.51 -6.35
C GLN A 1218 24.78 2.98 -6.77
N GLU A 1219 25.04 3.92 -5.86
CA GLU A 1219 25.04 5.36 -6.17
C GLU A 1219 26.12 5.74 -7.20
N LYS A 1220 27.34 5.22 -7.06
CA LYS A 1220 28.43 5.45 -8.03
C LYS A 1220 28.10 4.85 -9.40
N LEU A 1221 27.59 3.62 -9.44
CA LEU A 1221 27.17 2.98 -10.68
C LEU A 1221 26.00 3.73 -11.35
N SER A 1222 24.98 4.11 -10.58
CA SER A 1222 23.82 4.86 -11.08
C SER A 1222 24.18 6.28 -11.52
N SER A 1223 25.19 6.90 -10.91
CA SER A 1223 25.69 8.21 -11.34
C SER A 1223 26.40 8.10 -12.70
N LEU A 1224 27.25 7.08 -12.89
CA LEU A 1224 27.91 6.83 -14.17
C LEU A 1224 26.90 6.37 -15.24
N TRP A 1225 25.87 5.59 -14.86
CA TRP A 1225 24.75 5.25 -15.72
C TRP A 1225 23.99 6.49 -16.19
N LEU A 1226 23.70 7.43 -15.27
CA LEU A 1226 23.06 8.69 -15.65
C LEU A 1226 23.94 9.54 -16.57
N GLN A 1227 25.26 9.56 -16.34
CA GLN A 1227 26.21 10.23 -17.24
C GLN A 1227 26.08 9.69 -18.67
N HIS A 1228 26.12 8.38 -18.84
CA HIS A 1228 25.90 7.73 -20.14
C HIS A 1228 24.55 8.13 -20.77
N LEU A 1229 23.47 8.15 -19.98
CA LEU A 1229 22.15 8.55 -20.48
C LEU A 1229 22.09 10.04 -20.86
N ILE A 1230 22.83 10.92 -20.20
CA ILE A 1230 22.79 12.37 -20.50
C ILE A 1230 23.76 12.75 -21.62
N ASP A 1231 24.92 12.10 -21.75
CA ASP A 1231 25.95 12.45 -22.74
C ASP A 1231 25.48 12.21 -24.19
N ASP A 1232 24.58 11.25 -24.42
CA ASP A 1232 23.89 11.04 -25.69
C ASP A 1232 22.83 12.14 -26.00
N ILE A 1233 23.00 13.39 -25.53
CA ILE A 1233 22.13 14.55 -25.77
C ILE A 1233 22.87 15.69 -26.52
N GLU A 1234 24.19 15.63 -26.65
CA GLU A 1234 24.98 16.45 -27.60
C GLU A 1234 25.19 15.70 -28.92
#